data_AF-A0A086TIC5-F1
#
_entry.id   AF-A0A086TIC5-F1
#
_cell.length_a   1.000
_cell.length_b   1.000
_cell.length_c   1.000
_cell.angle_alpha   90.00
_cell.angle_beta   90.00
_cell.angle_gamma   90.00
#
_symmetry.space_group_name_H-M   'P 1'
#
loop_
_entity.id
_entity.type
_entity.pdbx_description
1 polymer ?
#
loop_
_entity_poly.entity_id
_entity_poly.type
_entity_poly.pdbx_seq_one_letter_code
_entity_poly.pdbx_strand_id
1 'polypeptide(L)'
;MSAKAETYLEQLDKARCEGNWGAVPELVRKVRKHAPERACKANSPRPNPKAPSIANRFLTPGLALAAEIEYAISDATAASRASPGRPSTADRPTTSSSSTQNLDVSTKIPKLLEAIDKEDHYAEDRFQAQVCVGWLHWTVGEYSLALVRLPKGFDHPDTQLGPAADAISEWTTLCALKSAYISANCLARTDSAKGALQAFQSGLPALARVWSGRGIRKQLSYWSELFLTEFCMLASQAIESGESSLDDHNSVACFRSWAKYWEVTSAAQVPGGFGSRGSVPRRRVWREYYAALSRILEEDLPFPTGYLSKITNETSARAQMRAELKQVEARYLGLLLNETTFPRADEERAEVEAFVKLVVKNWSILCGRGWREQDLGQGGREGLSRGVLDILYKAATKTFHSTAILRSLFTVHLSAGEFDLAFKNFDAYLDIAKKGKARVEKTGHPEPSLDDDGTVLKTMAQAVTALCHYGHREVAKRARQLGAELEDWLARLPQLKSGEGQVPATAEREDKSLLHPPVAPRIVALSWQAIGLSHAHWSRVTHEAASRTEIQSRAIRCLRRSLAAEFGRSKDIRSYFALGLLLAERRELAAAIEVVKTALTSTRGHDEQYHLRFGQYWQERALIPMWHLLALLLSARQDYVMAARACEGALEQFKDPSVLFGKEGSAFRSEHLNDAEEKTASEPRRGLVDDMDDGEKEAILEVKMTQLALIELLEGPDVAVNASYELLALFSRLFGNVAPQQLTLNPPKVNEPPKTSGTLRTIRGSIVGHRDRSRPPTREQSSTTTVSEKSRSASARPATSKTVGSAAPAIQVTGDGNEVPPSRRPSTAQTRRSGSRQRNSLRKRDRSGSRQRTPSTSFSQPETVVDGEPSHRPASVNGTEQFDFANFSGKRQLSSASSLSRERTLPALNSYLSTASTDTGGELSAEILHASTDLLPLIQFSKDKERARRTTILIRVWLMIAGFYRRADMHDDCKGAVTEAQKLVQALEADSNRESSASGAGKNSGWAERKSIEDLWGDVYAEFGLLSIARNEPYTARADFESALIRSPDHPSAIIGLSGILLDIYSEKLRPSPLIPQAVPSANDQEPMRSKPPKTIPSIPLGLAHTAPTAPTAPTAPPTTTSDEDDQEQTTTISPTDGHLPEPYKATHLPLADRLAARDRAYTLLSGLTRLGTGWNSSDAWFALARAYEESGQPDKAKEVLWWCVELEEARGVREWQCLGGGGYVL
;
A
#
# COMPACT_ATOMS: atom_id res chain seq x y z
N MET A 1 -40.33 56.25 16.28
CA MET A 1 -41.21 56.18 17.47
C MET A 1 -40.64 57.17 18.50
N SER A 2 -40.68 56.89 19.81
CA SER A 2 -39.82 57.60 20.77
C SER A 2 -38.59 56.76 21.06
N ALA A 3 -37.43 57.38 21.30
CA ALA A 3 -36.18 56.64 21.56
C ALA A 3 -36.32 55.60 22.70
N LYS A 4 -37.10 55.93 23.76
CA LYS A 4 -37.39 55.00 24.86
C LYS A 4 -38.27 53.82 24.45
N ALA A 5 -39.14 53.99 23.44
CA ALA A 5 -39.95 52.92 22.88
C ALA A 5 -39.07 51.92 22.11
N GLU A 6 -38.17 52.43 21.28
CA GLU A 6 -37.21 51.64 20.50
C GLU A 6 -36.29 50.83 21.43
N THR A 7 -35.70 51.46 22.46
CA THR A 7 -34.88 50.75 23.46
C THR A 7 -35.65 49.64 24.19
N TYR A 8 -36.94 49.80 24.50
CA TYR A 8 -37.72 48.72 25.14
C TYR A 8 -38.10 47.59 24.18
N LEU A 9 -38.27 47.87 22.88
CA LEU A 9 -38.45 46.84 21.86
C LEU A 9 -37.17 46.02 21.66
N GLU A 10 -36.01 46.68 21.56
CA GLU A 10 -34.69 46.02 21.52
C GLU A 10 -34.43 45.15 22.75
N GLN A 11 -34.79 45.65 23.96
CA GLN A 11 -34.66 44.88 25.20
C GLN A 11 -35.59 43.67 25.24
N LEU A 12 -36.84 43.80 24.75
CA LEU A 12 -37.78 42.68 24.63
C LEU A 12 -37.25 41.63 23.65
N ASP A 13 -36.78 42.03 22.47
CA ASP A 13 -36.23 41.11 21.47
C ASP A 13 -35.00 40.39 21.99
N LYS A 14 -34.06 41.13 22.61
CA LYS A 14 -32.90 40.56 23.28
C LYS A 14 -33.29 39.57 24.38
N ALA A 15 -34.26 39.90 25.24
CA ALA A 15 -34.71 39.02 26.32
C ALA A 15 -35.29 37.70 25.77
N ARG A 16 -36.06 37.76 24.68
CA ARG A 16 -36.56 36.57 23.97
C ARG A 16 -35.40 35.75 23.40
N CYS A 17 -34.50 36.34 22.63
CA CYS A 17 -33.35 35.63 22.00
C CYS A 17 -32.35 35.05 23.03
N GLU A 18 -32.18 35.68 24.19
CA GLU A 18 -31.39 35.14 25.31
C GLU A 18 -32.13 34.08 26.14
N GLY A 19 -33.45 33.89 25.92
CA GLY A 19 -34.28 32.99 26.73
C GLY A 19 -34.48 33.48 28.16
N ASN A 20 -34.37 34.79 28.41
CA ASN A 20 -34.57 35.42 29.71
C ASN A 20 -36.07 35.64 29.98
N TRP A 21 -36.80 34.54 30.05
CA TRP A 21 -38.27 34.52 30.12
C TRP A 21 -38.81 35.31 31.33
N GLY A 22 -38.12 35.31 32.47
CA GLY A 22 -38.51 36.10 33.65
C GLY A 22 -38.54 37.62 33.43
N ALA A 23 -37.78 38.15 32.45
CA ALA A 23 -37.81 39.58 32.11
C ALA A 23 -38.93 39.94 31.12
N VAL A 24 -39.51 38.97 30.40
CA VAL A 24 -40.46 39.22 29.31
C VAL A 24 -41.76 39.90 29.79
N PRO A 25 -42.44 39.47 30.88
CA PRO A 25 -43.67 40.13 31.35
C PRO A 25 -43.46 41.62 31.73
N GLU A 26 -42.34 41.93 32.38
CA GLU A 26 -41.93 43.30 32.71
C GLU A 26 -41.68 44.15 31.47
N LEU A 27 -41.02 43.59 30.45
CA LEU A 27 -40.70 44.27 29.20
C LEU A 27 -41.94 44.48 28.33
N VAL A 28 -42.83 43.49 28.23
CA VAL A 28 -44.14 43.65 27.56
C VAL A 28 -44.97 44.77 28.22
N ARG A 29 -44.99 44.85 29.56
CA ARG A 29 -45.65 45.95 30.28
C ARG A 29 -45.03 47.32 29.98
N LYS A 30 -43.71 47.39 29.79
CA LYS A 30 -42.99 48.63 29.40
C LYS A 30 -43.26 49.01 27.95
N VAL A 31 -43.25 48.06 27.02
CA VAL A 31 -43.62 48.24 25.60
C VAL A 31 -45.06 48.72 25.47
N ARG A 32 -46.05 48.08 26.13
CA ARG A 32 -47.46 48.53 26.16
C ARG A 32 -47.65 49.96 26.68
N LYS A 33 -46.74 50.46 27.53
CA LYS A 33 -46.77 51.84 28.05
C LYS A 33 -46.06 52.87 27.15
N HIS A 34 -44.98 52.48 26.48
CA HIS A 34 -44.08 53.42 25.79
C HIS A 34 -44.10 53.35 24.26
N ALA A 35 -44.59 52.24 23.69
CA ALA A 35 -44.75 52.01 22.26
C ALA A 35 -46.23 51.77 21.90
N PRO A 36 -47.17 52.69 22.21
CA PRO A 36 -48.60 52.46 22.04
C PRO A 36 -49.01 52.19 20.58
N GLU A 37 -48.24 52.65 19.58
CA GLU A 37 -48.52 52.38 18.17
C GLU A 37 -48.25 50.91 17.81
N ARG A 38 -47.22 50.29 18.38
CA ARG A 38 -47.06 48.81 18.45
C ARG A 38 -47.84 48.19 19.62
N ALA A 39 -48.94 48.82 20.04
CA ALA A 39 -49.89 48.28 21.01
C ALA A 39 -51.38 48.49 20.65
N CYS A 40 -51.70 49.41 19.72
CA CYS A 40 -52.90 49.55 18.91
C CYS A 40 -52.86 50.91 18.17
N LYS A 41 -53.38 50.96 16.94
CA LYS A 41 -54.11 52.14 16.43
C LYS A 41 -55.44 51.66 15.85
N ALA A 42 -56.53 52.21 16.36
CA ALA A 42 -57.88 52.00 15.82
C ALA A 42 -58.49 53.37 15.49
N ASN A 43 -58.55 53.68 14.19
CA ASN A 43 -59.51 54.64 13.63
C ASN A 43 -60.79 53.80 13.38
N SER A 44 -62.04 54.21 13.60
CA SER A 44 -62.72 55.50 13.51
C SER A 44 -64.18 55.30 14.02
N PRO A 45 -65.14 56.25 13.94
CA PRO A 45 -65.17 57.63 14.44
C PRO A 45 -66.05 57.76 15.72
N ARG A 46 -66.29 58.99 16.22
CA ARG A 46 -67.30 59.28 17.28
C ARG A 46 -68.74 59.21 16.71
N PRO A 47 -69.76 58.83 17.52
CA PRO A 47 -70.51 59.83 18.30
C PRO A 47 -70.60 59.58 19.83
N ASN A 48 -71.24 60.54 20.52
CA ASN A 48 -71.69 60.53 21.94
C ASN A 48 -72.72 59.39 22.23
N PRO A 49 -72.96 58.92 23.49
CA PRO A 49 -73.31 59.78 24.64
C PRO A 49 -72.81 59.30 26.05
N LYS A 50 -73.58 59.63 27.10
CA LYS A 50 -73.17 59.68 28.52
C LYS A 50 -73.30 58.34 29.27
N ALA A 51 -72.27 58.03 30.06
CA ALA A 51 -72.33 57.25 31.32
C ALA A 51 -72.74 55.75 31.19
N PRO A 52 -72.60 54.92 32.24
CA PRO A 52 -71.48 53.97 32.21
C PRO A 52 -71.91 52.49 32.34
N SER A 53 -71.22 51.60 31.61
CA SER A 53 -71.36 50.15 31.75
C SER A 53 -70.00 49.45 31.70
N ILE A 54 -69.91 48.29 32.35
CA ILE A 54 -68.67 47.54 32.56
C ILE A 54 -68.42 46.61 31.37
N ALA A 55 -67.59 47.05 30.42
CA ALA A 55 -67.10 46.19 29.33
C ALA A 55 -65.73 46.67 28.78
N ASN A 56 -64.99 45.71 28.21
CA ASN A 56 -63.90 45.88 27.25
C ASN A 56 -62.77 46.88 27.58
N ARG A 57 -61.73 46.39 28.27
CA ARG A 57 -60.36 46.83 27.99
C ARG A 57 -59.89 46.19 26.67
N PHE A 58 -60.12 46.88 25.56
CA PHE A 58 -59.59 46.47 24.27
C PHE A 58 -58.05 46.44 24.28
N LEU A 59 -57.48 45.39 23.69
CA LEU A 59 -56.05 45.13 23.51
C LEU A 59 -55.90 44.44 22.14
N THR A 60 -54.92 44.85 21.34
CA THR A 60 -54.04 43.96 20.52
C THR A 60 -53.12 44.78 19.62
N PRO A 61 -51.80 44.70 19.80
CA PRO A 61 -50.88 44.35 18.72
C PRO A 61 -50.73 42.82 18.62
N GLY A 62 -50.15 42.31 17.54
CA GLY A 62 -49.65 40.92 17.52
C GLY A 62 -48.52 40.69 18.52
N LEU A 63 -47.47 41.52 18.46
CA LEU A 63 -46.19 41.32 19.16
C LEU A 63 -46.30 41.13 20.68
N ALA A 64 -47.02 42.01 21.37
CA ALA A 64 -47.13 41.98 22.84
C ALA A 64 -47.98 40.80 23.35
N LEU A 65 -48.93 40.31 22.56
CA LEU A 65 -49.73 39.14 22.91
C LEU A 65 -48.95 37.85 22.61
N ALA A 66 -48.25 37.80 21.47
CA ALA A 66 -47.35 36.71 21.13
C ALA A 66 -46.29 36.50 22.23
N ALA A 67 -45.57 37.55 22.66
CA ALA A 67 -44.54 37.44 23.69
C ALA A 67 -45.04 36.92 25.06
N GLU A 68 -46.28 37.25 25.46
CA GLU A 68 -46.90 36.72 26.68
C GLU A 68 -47.29 35.23 26.55
N ILE A 69 -47.61 34.78 25.34
CA ILE A 69 -47.95 33.39 25.04
C ILE A 69 -46.69 32.54 24.84
N GLU A 70 -45.65 33.08 24.21
CA GLU A 70 -44.30 32.50 24.14
C GLU A 70 -43.71 32.29 25.54
N TYR A 71 -43.92 33.24 26.46
CA TYR A 71 -43.61 33.09 27.87
C TYR A 71 -44.40 31.95 28.51
N ALA A 72 -45.73 31.91 28.36
CA ALA A 72 -46.58 30.87 28.95
C ALA A 72 -46.26 29.45 28.42
N ILE A 73 -45.93 29.31 27.12
CA ILE A 73 -45.45 28.06 26.53
C ILE A 73 -44.09 27.66 27.13
N SER A 74 -43.17 28.63 27.29
CA SER A 74 -41.84 28.38 27.84
C SER A 74 -41.88 28.00 29.32
N ASP A 75 -42.81 28.58 30.08
CA ASP A 75 -43.05 28.29 31.50
C ASP A 75 -43.72 26.91 31.68
N ALA A 76 -44.80 26.62 30.95
CA ALA A 76 -45.44 25.29 30.99
C ALA A 76 -44.49 24.16 30.56
N THR A 77 -43.67 24.40 29.52
CA THR A 77 -42.63 23.45 29.08
C THR A 77 -41.38 23.47 29.96
N ALA A 78 -41.28 24.34 30.97
CA ALA A 78 -40.27 24.31 32.03
C ALA A 78 -40.79 23.62 33.30
N ALA A 79 -42.03 23.87 33.72
CA ALA A 79 -42.69 23.19 34.83
C ALA A 79 -42.75 21.67 34.63
N SER A 80 -42.99 21.22 33.39
CA SER A 80 -42.88 19.82 32.95
C SER A 80 -41.53 19.14 33.29
N ARG A 81 -40.45 19.90 33.45
CA ARG A 81 -39.09 19.39 33.74
C ARG A 81 -38.82 19.16 35.23
N ALA A 82 -39.71 19.60 36.12
CA ALA A 82 -39.46 19.64 37.56
C ALA A 82 -39.82 18.35 38.33
N SER A 83 -40.24 17.27 37.64
CA SER A 83 -40.52 15.97 38.25
C SER A 83 -39.41 14.94 37.96
N PRO A 84 -38.48 14.68 38.90
CA PRO A 84 -37.41 13.71 38.70
C PRO A 84 -37.90 12.28 39.02
N GLY A 85 -38.21 11.46 38.00
CA GLY A 85 -38.82 10.15 38.31
C GLY A 85 -38.99 9.07 37.24
N ARG A 86 -38.52 9.20 35.99
CA ARG A 86 -38.43 8.03 35.07
C ARG A 86 -37.53 8.29 33.86
N PRO A 87 -36.70 7.33 33.42
CA PRO A 87 -36.11 7.37 32.08
C PRO A 87 -37.21 7.11 31.04
N SER A 88 -37.40 8.03 30.10
CA SER A 88 -38.25 7.76 28.93
C SER A 88 -37.41 7.05 27.88
N THR A 89 -37.76 5.81 27.57
CA THR A 89 -37.38 5.22 26.27
C THR A 89 -38.07 6.00 25.15
N ALA A 90 -37.57 5.84 23.93
CA ALA A 90 -38.36 6.15 22.74
C ALA A 90 -39.56 5.17 22.61
N ASP A 91 -40.40 5.43 21.62
CA ASP A 91 -41.41 4.50 21.08
C ASP A 91 -42.49 3.98 22.04
N ARG A 92 -43.30 4.92 22.58
CA ARG A 92 -44.77 4.76 22.65
C ARG A 92 -45.49 6.07 23.00
N PRO A 93 -46.72 6.31 22.49
CA PRO A 93 -47.49 7.51 22.81
C PRO A 93 -48.14 7.40 24.20
N THR A 94 -47.53 8.02 25.21
CA THR A 94 -48.18 8.24 26.51
C THR A 94 -49.00 9.53 26.46
N THR A 95 -50.25 9.47 26.93
CA THR A 95 -51.22 10.57 26.84
C THR A 95 -50.84 11.75 27.72
N SER A 96 -50.35 12.84 27.12
CA SER A 96 -49.96 14.08 27.80
C SER A 96 -51.15 14.97 28.16
N SER A 97 -52.19 14.41 28.80
CA SER A 97 -53.46 15.09 29.09
C SER A 97 -53.48 15.89 30.41
N SER A 98 -52.48 15.73 31.27
CA SER A 98 -52.44 16.33 32.61
C SER A 98 -51.65 17.64 32.73
N SER A 99 -50.71 17.93 31.82
CA SER A 99 -49.87 19.14 31.86
C SER A 99 -50.37 20.30 31.00
N THR A 100 -51.28 20.03 30.07
CA THR A 100 -51.76 21.00 29.06
C THR A 100 -52.87 21.93 29.56
N GLN A 101 -53.57 21.58 30.65
CA GLN A 101 -54.68 22.37 31.19
C GLN A 101 -54.29 23.81 31.61
N ASN A 102 -53.02 24.03 31.96
CA ASN A 102 -52.52 25.34 32.41
C ASN A 102 -52.34 26.39 31.30
N LEU A 103 -52.44 26.03 30.02
CA LEU A 103 -52.16 26.99 28.94
C LEU A 103 -53.33 27.93 28.59
N ASP A 104 -54.57 27.68 29.04
CA ASP A 104 -55.78 28.45 28.63
C ASP A 104 -55.85 28.74 27.12
N VAL A 105 -55.79 27.65 26.35
CA VAL A 105 -55.70 27.68 24.88
C VAL A 105 -56.96 28.30 24.26
N SER A 106 -58.13 27.97 24.83
CA SER A 106 -59.46 28.37 24.39
C SER A 106 -59.67 29.88 24.38
N THR A 107 -59.12 30.65 25.33
CA THR A 107 -59.23 32.12 25.29
C THR A 107 -58.07 32.80 24.56
N LYS A 108 -56.98 32.10 24.22
CA LYS A 108 -55.77 32.70 23.64
C LYS A 108 -55.69 32.58 22.12
N ILE A 109 -56.05 31.43 21.54
CA ILE A 109 -56.00 31.24 20.08
C ILE A 109 -56.93 32.24 19.34
N PRO A 110 -58.21 32.44 19.72
CA PRO A 110 -59.07 33.39 19.01
C PRO A 110 -58.54 34.82 19.02
N LYS A 111 -57.94 35.27 20.14
CA LYS A 111 -57.34 36.61 20.29
C LYS A 111 -56.07 36.79 19.46
N LEU A 112 -55.27 35.72 19.27
CA LEU A 112 -54.12 35.76 18.36
C LEU A 112 -54.58 35.82 16.90
N LEU A 113 -55.59 35.04 16.50
CA LEU A 113 -56.14 35.10 15.14
C LEU A 113 -56.74 36.49 14.85
N GLU A 114 -57.55 37.02 15.76
CA GLU A 114 -58.11 38.37 15.68
C GLU A 114 -57.02 39.47 15.61
N ALA A 115 -55.85 39.24 16.18
CA ALA A 115 -54.70 40.14 16.07
C ALA A 115 -53.97 40.02 14.72
N ILE A 116 -53.84 38.80 14.17
CA ILE A 116 -53.22 38.52 12.87
C ILE A 116 -54.07 39.11 11.73
N ASP A 117 -55.39 38.99 11.82
CA ASP A 117 -56.35 39.45 10.80
C ASP A 117 -56.50 40.99 10.77
N LYS A 118 -55.91 41.71 11.73
CA LYS A 118 -55.93 43.18 11.83
C LYS A 118 -54.56 43.85 11.66
N GLU A 119 -53.48 43.07 11.51
CA GLU A 119 -52.11 43.58 11.48
C GLU A 119 -51.60 43.75 10.04
N ASP A 120 -51.93 44.89 9.43
CA ASP A 120 -51.48 45.26 8.08
C ASP A 120 -50.25 46.19 8.07
N HIS A 121 -49.78 46.65 9.24
CA HIS A 121 -48.71 47.67 9.33
C HIS A 121 -47.34 47.09 9.68
N TYR A 122 -47.28 46.01 10.46
CA TYR A 122 -46.02 45.39 10.89
C TYR A 122 -45.95 43.91 10.48
N ALA A 123 -45.48 43.64 9.26
CA ALA A 123 -45.36 42.28 8.70
C ALA A 123 -44.54 41.30 9.58
N GLU A 124 -43.46 41.76 10.23
CA GLU A 124 -42.70 40.93 11.20
C GLU A 124 -43.55 40.53 12.41
N ASP A 125 -44.36 41.45 12.95
CA ASP A 125 -45.15 41.21 14.16
C ASP A 125 -46.34 40.27 13.83
N ARG A 126 -46.92 40.38 12.62
CA ARG A 126 -47.89 39.43 12.04
C ARG A 126 -47.30 38.02 11.88
N PHE A 127 -46.09 37.92 11.32
CA PHE A 127 -45.39 36.65 11.13
C PHE A 127 -45.04 35.98 12.46
N GLN A 128 -44.50 36.73 13.44
CA GLN A 128 -44.24 36.22 14.79
C GLN A 128 -45.51 35.69 15.47
N ALA A 129 -46.65 36.37 15.31
CA ALA A 129 -47.94 35.92 15.84
C ALA A 129 -48.43 34.63 15.17
N GLN A 130 -48.32 34.48 13.85
CA GLN A 130 -48.68 33.25 13.13
C GLN A 130 -47.84 32.05 13.59
N VAL A 131 -46.53 32.21 13.74
CA VAL A 131 -45.65 31.16 14.28
C VAL A 131 -46.02 30.81 15.72
N CYS A 132 -46.42 31.80 16.54
CA CYS A 132 -46.89 31.56 17.91
C CYS A 132 -48.18 30.71 17.95
N VAL A 133 -49.14 30.95 17.04
CA VAL A 133 -50.36 30.12 16.91
C VAL A 133 -50.01 28.67 16.53
N GLY A 134 -49.15 28.47 15.52
CA GLY A 134 -48.71 27.13 15.12
C GLY A 134 -47.93 26.39 16.22
N TRP A 135 -47.09 27.12 16.98
CA TRP A 135 -46.38 26.57 18.13
C TRP A 135 -47.34 26.16 19.25
N LEU A 136 -48.37 26.96 19.54
CA LEU A 136 -49.37 26.64 20.55
C LEU A 136 -50.15 25.36 20.20
N HIS A 137 -50.69 25.24 18.97
CA HIS A 137 -51.35 24.00 18.49
C HIS A 137 -50.42 22.78 18.61
N TRP A 138 -49.14 22.89 18.22
CA TRP A 138 -48.17 21.79 18.34
C TRP A 138 -47.90 21.38 19.80
N THR A 139 -47.87 22.33 20.74
CA THR A 139 -47.73 22.01 22.19
C THR A 139 -48.96 21.36 22.81
N VAL A 140 -50.15 21.54 22.22
CA VAL A 140 -51.41 20.93 22.67
C VAL A 140 -51.60 19.53 22.06
N GLY A 141 -50.98 19.25 20.91
CA GLY A 141 -51.08 17.99 20.17
C GLY A 141 -51.90 18.08 18.88
N GLU A 142 -52.36 19.27 18.50
CA GLU A 142 -53.22 19.51 17.33
C GLU A 142 -52.38 19.67 16.05
N TYR A 143 -51.61 18.64 15.69
CA TYR A 143 -50.56 18.71 14.66
C TYR A 143 -51.07 19.11 13.26
N SER A 144 -52.29 18.71 12.90
CA SER A 144 -52.94 19.09 11.64
C SER A 144 -53.29 20.58 11.59
N LEU A 145 -53.83 21.14 12.67
CA LEU A 145 -54.11 22.58 12.79
C LEU A 145 -52.80 23.39 12.86
N ALA A 146 -51.77 22.88 13.53
CA ALA A 146 -50.45 23.48 13.53
C ALA A 146 -49.89 23.62 12.10
N LEU A 147 -49.93 22.55 11.30
CA LEU A 147 -49.45 22.56 9.91
C LEU A 147 -50.17 23.62 9.06
N VAL A 148 -51.51 23.70 9.17
CA VAL A 148 -52.35 24.64 8.38
C VAL A 148 -52.18 26.10 8.82
N ARG A 149 -51.76 26.37 10.07
CA ARG A 149 -51.62 27.73 10.61
C ARG A 149 -50.19 28.29 10.57
N LEU A 150 -49.19 27.49 10.20
CA LEU A 150 -47.81 27.96 10.07
C LEU A 150 -47.55 28.69 8.73
N PRO A 151 -46.72 29.75 8.72
CA PRO A 151 -46.33 30.41 7.48
C PRO A 151 -45.33 29.55 6.68
N LYS A 152 -45.46 29.57 5.34
CA LYS A 152 -44.74 28.72 4.39
C LYS A 152 -43.29 29.17 4.10
N GLY A 153 -42.58 29.68 5.11
CA GLY A 153 -41.20 30.18 4.99
C GLY A 153 -41.10 31.61 4.44
N PHE A 154 -39.86 32.08 4.21
CA PHE A 154 -39.57 33.44 3.76
C PHE A 154 -39.88 33.68 2.27
N ASP A 155 -39.75 32.65 1.43
CA ASP A 155 -39.81 32.78 -0.03
C ASP A 155 -41.23 32.67 -0.62
N HIS A 156 -42.27 32.62 0.22
CA HIS A 156 -43.67 32.58 -0.23
C HIS A 156 -44.18 34.01 -0.54
N PRO A 157 -44.86 34.27 -1.67
CA PRO A 157 -45.25 35.63 -2.09
C PRO A 157 -46.18 36.37 -1.12
N ASP A 158 -46.91 35.64 -0.26
CA ASP A 158 -47.75 36.21 0.80
C ASP A 158 -46.93 36.75 2.00
N THR A 159 -45.65 36.35 2.13
CA THR A 159 -44.78 36.70 3.25
C THR A 159 -43.96 37.96 2.91
N GLN A 160 -44.63 39.10 2.80
CA GLN A 160 -44.03 40.38 2.39
C GLN A 160 -43.11 40.97 3.47
N LEU A 161 -41.89 40.43 3.58
CA LEU A 161 -40.80 40.95 4.40
C LEU A 161 -39.78 41.66 3.49
N GLY A 162 -39.19 42.76 3.99
CA GLY A 162 -38.40 43.69 3.18
C GLY A 162 -37.11 43.09 2.59
N PRO A 163 -36.61 43.62 1.45
CA PRO A 163 -35.61 42.97 0.58
C PRO A 163 -34.16 42.98 1.11
N ALA A 164 -33.94 43.00 2.42
CA ALA A 164 -32.60 42.99 3.02
C ALA A 164 -32.54 42.14 4.29
N ALA A 165 -31.76 41.05 4.27
CA ALA A 165 -31.62 40.13 5.40
C ALA A 165 -31.03 40.78 6.68
N ASP A 166 -30.22 41.84 6.54
CA ASP A 166 -29.69 42.64 7.67
C ASP A 166 -30.76 43.48 8.38
N ALA A 167 -31.95 43.71 7.76
CA ALA A 167 -33.02 44.52 8.35
C ALA A 167 -33.98 43.72 9.27
N ILE A 168 -33.97 42.39 9.18
CA ILE A 168 -34.92 41.50 9.89
C ILE A 168 -34.49 41.30 11.35
N SER A 169 -35.43 41.34 12.30
CA SER A 169 -35.13 41.08 13.72
C SER A 169 -34.68 39.63 13.97
N GLU A 170 -33.84 39.42 14.99
CA GLU A 170 -33.30 38.09 15.32
C GLU A 170 -34.41 37.12 15.71
N TRP A 171 -35.46 37.60 16.40
CA TRP A 171 -36.60 36.75 16.75
C TRP A 171 -37.48 36.39 15.56
N THR A 172 -37.65 37.25 14.55
CA THR A 172 -38.29 36.86 13.27
C THR A 172 -37.48 35.77 12.57
N THR A 173 -36.14 35.90 12.53
CA THR A 173 -35.26 34.84 12.01
C THR A 173 -35.48 33.51 12.77
N LEU A 174 -35.54 33.57 14.10
CA LEU A 174 -35.80 32.39 14.93
C LEU A 174 -37.20 31.80 14.71
N CYS A 175 -38.22 32.63 14.49
CA CYS A 175 -39.58 32.17 14.26
C CYS A 175 -39.72 31.41 12.94
N ALA A 176 -39.01 31.80 11.88
CA ALA A 176 -38.95 31.03 10.64
C ALA A 176 -38.26 29.67 10.82
N LEU A 177 -37.20 29.61 11.64
CA LEU A 177 -36.54 28.35 11.99
C LEU A 177 -37.47 27.43 12.81
N LYS A 178 -38.24 28.00 13.75
CA LYS A 178 -39.30 27.27 14.49
C LYS A 178 -40.41 26.78 13.57
N SER A 179 -40.90 27.59 12.62
CA SER A 179 -42.01 27.19 11.74
C SER A 179 -41.61 26.05 10.82
N ALA A 180 -40.41 26.10 10.24
CA ALA A 180 -39.84 24.99 9.47
C ALA A 180 -39.68 23.72 10.32
N TYR A 181 -39.12 23.83 11.54
CA TYR A 181 -39.02 22.71 12.48
C TYR A 181 -40.37 22.06 12.80
N ILE A 182 -41.37 22.88 13.19
CA ILE A 182 -42.68 22.39 13.61
C ILE A 182 -43.43 21.79 12.42
N SER A 183 -43.36 22.42 11.25
CA SER A 183 -43.92 21.89 9.99
C SER A 183 -43.35 20.52 9.66
N ALA A 184 -42.01 20.38 9.64
CA ALA A 184 -41.35 19.10 9.40
C ALA A 184 -41.71 18.04 10.47
N ASN A 185 -41.79 18.42 11.75
CA ASN A 185 -42.20 17.51 12.82
C ASN A 185 -43.66 17.04 12.67
N CYS A 186 -44.56 17.88 12.16
CA CYS A 186 -45.93 17.49 11.84
C CYS A 186 -45.98 16.56 10.61
N LEU A 187 -45.25 16.86 9.55
CA LEU A 187 -45.22 16.05 8.31
C LEU A 187 -44.59 14.66 8.52
N ALA A 188 -43.57 14.56 9.37
CA ALA A 188 -42.97 13.29 9.77
C ALA A 188 -43.95 12.40 10.55
N ARG A 189 -44.84 13.00 11.37
CA ARG A 189 -45.91 12.27 12.10
C ARG A 189 -47.06 11.83 11.20
N THR A 190 -47.19 12.39 10.00
CA THR A 190 -48.15 11.98 8.97
C THR A 190 -47.50 11.14 7.88
N ASP A 191 -46.41 10.43 8.22
CA ASP A 191 -45.71 9.46 7.36
C ASP A 191 -45.25 10.02 6.00
N SER A 192 -44.87 11.30 5.98
CA SER A 192 -44.42 12.02 4.77
C SER A 192 -42.97 12.50 4.93
N ALA A 193 -42.01 11.57 4.94
CA ALA A 193 -40.59 11.89 5.11
C ALA A 193 -40.08 12.87 4.04
N LYS A 194 -40.47 12.68 2.76
CA LYS A 194 -40.12 13.60 1.66
C LYS A 194 -40.66 15.02 1.88
N GLY A 195 -41.89 15.15 2.37
CA GLY A 195 -42.48 16.45 2.74
C GLY A 195 -41.75 17.09 3.93
N ALA A 196 -41.38 16.30 4.94
CA ALA A 196 -40.61 16.77 6.09
C ALA A 196 -39.20 17.24 5.68
N LEU A 197 -38.50 16.51 4.80
CA LEU A 197 -37.22 16.93 4.24
C LEU A 197 -37.32 18.25 3.46
N GLN A 198 -38.35 18.42 2.63
CA GLN A 198 -38.59 19.66 1.90
C GLN A 198 -38.87 20.84 2.86
N ALA A 199 -39.62 20.60 3.94
CA ALA A 199 -39.87 21.60 4.98
C ALA A 199 -38.60 21.97 5.78
N PHE A 200 -37.69 21.04 6.02
CA PHE A 200 -36.37 21.35 6.57
C PHE A 200 -35.51 22.13 5.55
N GLN A 201 -35.49 21.75 4.28
CA GLN A 201 -34.73 22.46 3.24
C GLN A 201 -35.19 23.93 3.11
N SER A 202 -36.50 24.21 3.14
CA SER A 202 -37.02 25.59 3.12
C SER A 202 -36.72 26.40 4.39
N GLY A 203 -36.33 25.74 5.49
CA GLY A 203 -35.86 26.40 6.72
C GLY A 203 -34.38 26.81 6.70
N LEU A 204 -33.55 26.26 5.80
CA LEU A 204 -32.11 26.53 5.74
C LEU A 204 -31.73 28.02 5.57
N PRO A 205 -32.47 28.87 4.80
CA PRO A 205 -32.20 30.30 4.73
C PRO A 205 -32.25 31.03 6.09
N ALA A 206 -33.07 30.56 7.04
CA ALA A 206 -33.14 31.15 8.38
C ALA A 206 -31.82 31.02 9.16
N LEU A 207 -30.94 30.07 8.79
CA LEU A 207 -29.62 29.92 9.40
C LEU A 207 -28.56 30.88 8.83
N ALA A 208 -28.88 31.72 7.83
CA ALA A 208 -27.95 32.70 7.27
C ALA A 208 -27.35 33.65 8.32
N ARG A 209 -28.14 34.04 9.34
CA ARG A 209 -27.65 34.86 10.47
C ARG A 209 -26.59 34.11 11.29
N VAL A 210 -26.75 32.80 11.49
CA VAL A 210 -25.77 31.94 12.16
C VAL A 210 -24.50 31.83 11.31
N TRP A 211 -24.63 31.65 9.99
CA TRP A 211 -23.50 31.55 9.06
C TRP A 211 -22.63 32.82 9.01
N SER A 212 -23.19 33.99 9.37
CA SER A 212 -22.43 35.25 9.47
C SER A 212 -21.53 35.37 10.71
N GLY A 213 -21.63 34.43 11.67
CA GLY A 213 -20.92 34.48 12.96
C GLY A 213 -21.38 35.60 13.91
N ARG A 214 -22.37 36.42 13.53
CA ARG A 214 -22.83 37.58 14.30
C ARG A 214 -23.68 37.18 15.52
N GLY A 215 -23.01 36.87 16.63
CA GLY A 215 -23.57 36.95 17.97
C GLY A 215 -24.70 35.96 18.28
N ILE A 216 -24.44 34.67 18.09
CA ILE A 216 -25.40 33.58 18.33
C ILE A 216 -25.89 33.60 19.80
N ARG A 217 -27.14 34.00 20.04
CA ARG A 217 -27.76 33.99 21.38
C ARG A 217 -28.32 32.61 21.73
N LYS A 218 -28.65 32.41 23.02
CA LYS A 218 -29.01 31.10 23.60
C LYS A 218 -30.17 30.40 22.88
N GLN A 219 -31.25 31.11 22.56
CA GLN A 219 -32.38 30.50 21.83
C GLN A 219 -32.01 30.15 20.38
N LEU A 220 -31.21 30.99 19.70
CA LEU A 220 -30.77 30.71 18.34
C LEU A 220 -29.87 29.48 18.27
N SER A 221 -28.91 29.32 19.19
CA SER A 221 -28.13 28.09 19.31
C SER A 221 -29.00 26.87 19.65
N TYR A 222 -29.91 26.99 20.62
CA TYR A 222 -30.82 25.90 21.02
C TYR A 222 -31.68 25.39 19.84
N TRP A 223 -32.31 26.29 19.07
CA TRP A 223 -33.21 25.90 17.98
C TRP A 223 -32.46 25.49 16.72
N SER A 224 -31.29 26.06 16.43
CA SER A 224 -30.47 25.61 15.28
C SER A 224 -29.83 24.24 15.51
N GLU A 225 -29.37 23.95 16.74
CA GLU A 225 -28.93 22.60 17.09
C GLU A 225 -30.08 21.58 16.94
N LEU A 226 -31.24 21.87 17.53
CA LEU A 226 -32.42 20.98 17.48
C LEU A 226 -32.94 20.77 16.04
N PHE A 227 -32.95 21.84 15.23
CA PHE A 227 -33.34 21.77 13.82
C PHE A 227 -32.39 20.90 13.00
N LEU A 228 -31.08 21.12 13.13
CA LEU A 228 -30.09 20.39 12.34
C LEU A 228 -29.97 18.92 12.78
N THR A 229 -30.11 18.61 14.08
CA THR A 229 -30.09 17.21 14.54
C THR A 229 -31.25 16.41 13.98
N GLU A 230 -32.49 16.89 14.11
CA GLU A 230 -33.67 16.16 13.63
C GLU A 230 -33.68 16.08 12.08
N PHE A 231 -33.22 17.13 11.37
CA PHE A 231 -33.06 17.10 9.91
C PHE A 231 -32.07 16.02 9.45
N CYS A 232 -30.89 15.93 10.08
CA CYS A 232 -29.89 14.92 9.72
C CYS A 232 -30.35 13.50 10.08
N MET A 233 -31.05 13.30 11.20
CA MET A 233 -31.56 11.98 11.58
C MET A 233 -32.69 11.51 10.66
N LEU A 234 -33.62 12.40 10.29
CA LEU A 234 -34.71 12.07 9.36
C LEU A 234 -34.16 11.83 7.93
N ALA A 235 -33.15 12.57 7.49
CA ALA A 235 -32.44 12.28 6.24
C ALA A 235 -31.74 10.92 6.27
N SER A 236 -31.04 10.58 7.38
CA SER A 236 -30.44 9.25 7.56
C SER A 236 -31.49 8.14 7.46
N GLN A 237 -32.64 8.30 8.14
CA GLN A 237 -33.72 7.32 8.10
C GLN A 237 -34.31 7.17 6.69
N ALA A 238 -34.53 8.27 5.96
CA ALA A 238 -35.06 8.25 4.61
C ALA A 238 -34.08 7.68 3.55
N ILE A 239 -32.78 7.67 3.85
CA ILE A 239 -31.76 6.95 3.06
C ILE A 239 -31.78 5.45 3.42
N GLU A 240 -32.00 5.09 4.70
CA GLU A 240 -32.08 3.69 5.15
C GLU A 240 -33.39 2.98 4.77
N SER A 241 -34.50 3.71 4.57
CA SER A 241 -35.74 3.19 4.00
C SER A 241 -35.73 3.10 2.46
N GLY A 242 -34.70 3.61 1.79
CA GLY A 242 -34.62 3.70 0.33
C GLY A 242 -35.53 4.76 -0.30
N GLU A 243 -36.16 5.63 0.50
CA GLU A 243 -37.01 6.71 0.00
C GLU A 243 -36.21 7.82 -0.70
N SER A 244 -34.97 8.07 -0.24
CA SER A 244 -34.07 9.11 -0.74
C SER A 244 -32.79 8.49 -1.30
N SER A 245 -32.46 8.80 -2.56
CA SER A 245 -31.21 8.33 -3.18
C SER A 245 -30.00 9.12 -2.71
N LEU A 246 -28.85 8.44 -2.58
CA LEU A 246 -27.56 9.08 -2.33
C LEU A 246 -27.00 9.80 -3.57
N ASP A 247 -27.45 9.40 -4.76
CA ASP A 247 -27.09 9.98 -6.07
C ASP A 247 -27.61 11.42 -6.28
N ASP A 248 -28.58 11.88 -5.46
CA ASP A 248 -28.97 13.30 -5.48
C ASP A 248 -27.79 14.19 -5.04
N HIS A 249 -27.50 15.19 -5.86
CA HIS A 249 -26.58 16.30 -5.58
C HIS A 249 -26.72 16.90 -4.17
N ASN A 250 -27.92 16.87 -3.59
CA ASN A 250 -28.22 17.43 -2.27
C ASN A 250 -28.37 16.38 -1.14
N SER A 251 -28.15 15.09 -1.39
CA SER A 251 -28.30 14.01 -0.40
C SER A 251 -27.54 14.26 0.91
N VAL A 252 -26.33 14.82 0.80
CA VAL A 252 -25.41 15.13 1.92
C VAL A 252 -25.59 16.56 2.49
N ALA A 253 -26.47 17.38 1.92
CA ALA A 253 -26.61 18.81 2.26
C ALA A 253 -27.00 19.08 3.74
N CYS A 254 -27.78 18.19 4.34
CA CYS A 254 -28.13 18.26 5.76
C CYS A 254 -26.89 18.17 6.65
N PHE A 255 -26.05 17.16 6.42
CA PHE A 255 -24.83 16.91 7.19
C PHE A 255 -23.76 18.00 6.97
N ARG A 256 -23.64 18.55 5.75
CA ARG A 256 -22.78 19.73 5.49
C ARG A 256 -23.25 20.96 6.25
N SER A 257 -24.56 21.17 6.36
CA SER A 257 -25.15 22.26 7.16
C SER A 257 -24.86 22.09 8.66
N TRP A 258 -24.88 20.85 9.18
CA TRP A 258 -24.45 20.51 10.53
C TRP A 258 -22.95 20.74 10.76
N ALA A 259 -22.08 20.33 9.82
CA ALA A 259 -20.64 20.57 9.92
C ALA A 259 -20.31 22.08 9.97
N LYS A 260 -20.88 22.86 9.04
CA LYS A 260 -20.75 24.32 8.97
C LYS A 260 -21.22 25.01 10.26
N TYR A 261 -22.30 24.53 10.89
CA TYR A 261 -22.76 25.05 12.17
C TYR A 261 -21.70 24.95 13.26
N TRP A 262 -21.02 23.81 13.38
CA TRP A 262 -19.97 23.62 14.38
C TRP A 262 -18.68 24.38 14.06
N GLU A 263 -18.33 24.57 12.78
CA GLU A 263 -17.21 25.42 12.37
C GLU A 263 -17.40 26.88 12.78
N VAL A 264 -18.62 27.42 12.62
CA VAL A 264 -18.92 28.82 12.98
C VAL A 264 -19.19 28.99 14.49
N THR A 265 -19.82 28.01 15.13
CA THR A 265 -20.23 28.11 16.55
C THR A 265 -19.14 27.68 17.53
N SER A 266 -18.10 26.97 17.10
CA SER A 266 -17.06 26.43 17.98
C SER A 266 -15.69 26.38 17.31
N ALA A 267 -14.96 27.50 17.36
CA ALA A 267 -13.71 27.77 16.64
C ALA A 267 -12.48 26.89 16.96
N ALA A 268 -12.64 25.74 17.62
CA ALA A 268 -11.59 24.73 17.81
C ALA A 268 -12.15 23.31 18.01
N GLN A 269 -13.02 23.13 19.01
CA GLN A 269 -13.48 21.82 19.48
C GLN A 269 -15.00 21.73 19.52
N VAL A 270 -15.56 20.63 19.02
CA VAL A 270 -16.99 20.31 19.18
C VAL A 270 -17.19 19.80 20.62
N PRO A 271 -18.04 20.43 21.44
CA PRO A 271 -18.35 19.92 22.78
C PRO A 271 -19.18 18.63 22.67
N GLY A 272 -18.69 17.54 23.24
CA GLY A 272 -19.38 16.24 23.25
C GLY A 272 -20.67 16.22 24.06
N GLY A 273 -21.30 15.04 24.10
CA GLY A 273 -22.54 14.77 24.80
C GLY A 273 -23.80 14.99 23.95
N PHE A 274 -24.92 15.26 24.62
CA PHE A 274 -26.25 15.34 24.02
C PHE A 274 -26.60 16.75 23.53
N GLY A 275 -27.45 16.81 22.51
CA GLY A 275 -28.14 18.04 22.14
C GLY A 275 -29.11 18.51 23.22
N SER A 276 -29.61 19.74 23.08
CA SER A 276 -30.37 20.51 24.08
C SER A 276 -31.71 19.93 24.58
N ARG A 277 -32.12 18.74 24.10
CA ARG A 277 -33.27 17.96 24.58
C ARG A 277 -32.96 16.52 25.01
N GLY A 278 -31.71 16.05 24.91
CA GLY A 278 -31.33 14.70 25.34
C GLY A 278 -31.73 13.55 24.40
N SER A 279 -32.44 13.82 23.28
CA SER A 279 -32.91 12.78 22.34
C SER A 279 -31.78 12.08 21.59
N VAL A 280 -30.78 12.84 21.10
CA VAL A 280 -29.71 12.34 20.24
C VAL A 280 -28.33 12.81 20.72
N PRO A 281 -27.34 11.92 20.88
CA PRO A 281 -25.94 12.29 21.10
C PRO A 281 -25.33 12.98 19.87
N ARG A 282 -24.55 14.05 20.05
CA ARG A 282 -23.89 14.76 18.94
C ARG A 282 -23.03 13.83 18.07
N ARG A 283 -22.38 12.83 18.68
CA ARG A 283 -21.59 11.83 17.96
C ARG A 283 -22.41 11.00 16.96
N ARG A 284 -23.71 10.80 17.21
CA ARG A 284 -24.59 10.01 16.31
C ARG A 284 -24.74 10.68 14.95
N VAL A 285 -24.94 12.00 14.90
CA VAL A 285 -25.06 12.74 13.62
C VAL A 285 -23.75 12.67 12.82
N TRP A 286 -22.60 12.77 13.49
CA TRP A 286 -21.30 12.59 12.84
C TRP A 286 -21.06 11.14 12.37
N ARG A 287 -21.62 10.15 13.06
CA ARG A 287 -21.60 8.74 12.63
C ARG A 287 -22.42 8.51 11.37
N GLU A 288 -23.65 9.03 11.31
CA GLU A 288 -24.51 8.83 10.13
C GLU A 288 -23.96 9.60 8.92
N TYR A 289 -23.34 10.76 9.14
CA TYR A 289 -22.61 11.47 8.09
C TYR A 289 -21.45 10.61 7.54
N TYR A 290 -20.63 10.03 8.42
CA TYR A 290 -19.55 9.13 8.01
C TYR A 290 -20.10 7.90 7.25
N ALA A 291 -21.21 7.32 7.71
CA ALA A 291 -21.87 6.19 7.06
C ALA A 291 -22.42 6.54 5.67
N ALA A 292 -23.05 7.71 5.49
CA ALA A 292 -23.54 8.17 4.19
C ALA A 292 -22.40 8.36 3.19
N LEU A 293 -21.30 9.04 3.59
CA LEU A 293 -20.11 9.17 2.76
C LEU A 293 -19.43 7.81 2.46
N SER A 294 -19.53 6.85 3.38
CA SER A 294 -19.03 5.48 3.18
C SER A 294 -19.85 4.71 2.14
N ARG A 295 -21.18 4.83 2.13
CA ARG A 295 -22.03 4.20 1.09
C ARG A 295 -21.72 4.77 -0.30
N ILE A 296 -21.60 6.09 -0.42
CA ILE A 296 -21.19 6.77 -1.68
C ILE A 296 -19.81 6.25 -2.15
N LEU A 297 -18.87 6.00 -1.23
CA LEU A 297 -17.54 5.42 -1.54
C LEU A 297 -17.59 3.95 -1.95
N GLU A 298 -18.52 3.18 -1.38
CA GLU A 298 -18.70 1.75 -1.65
C GLU A 298 -19.38 1.48 -2.99
N GLU A 299 -20.27 2.38 -3.42
CA GLU A 299 -21.09 2.28 -4.62
C GLU A 299 -20.51 3.07 -5.83
N ASP A 300 -19.35 3.71 -5.67
CA ASP A 300 -18.69 4.65 -6.63
C ASP A 300 -19.62 5.76 -7.18
N LEU A 301 -20.59 6.19 -6.36
CA LEU A 301 -21.56 7.21 -6.73
C LEU A 301 -20.89 8.57 -6.98
N PRO A 302 -21.45 9.41 -7.89
CA PRO A 302 -20.90 10.73 -8.15
C PRO A 302 -20.88 11.58 -6.87
N PHE A 303 -19.77 12.26 -6.63
CA PHE A 303 -19.59 13.09 -5.43
C PHE A 303 -20.66 14.20 -5.39
N PRO A 304 -21.58 14.21 -4.40
CA PRO A 304 -22.63 15.23 -4.35
C PRO A 304 -22.01 16.60 -4.10
N THR A 305 -22.27 17.60 -4.94
CA THR A 305 -21.69 18.95 -4.81
C THR A 305 -22.60 19.97 -4.08
N GLY A 306 -23.77 19.54 -3.59
CA GLY A 306 -24.73 20.39 -2.87
C GLY A 306 -24.17 21.05 -1.60
N TYR A 307 -24.38 22.36 -1.47
CA TYR A 307 -24.01 23.16 -0.30
C TYR A 307 -22.50 23.18 0.04
N LEU A 308 -21.62 22.83 -0.90
CA LEU A 308 -20.18 23.04 -0.77
C LEU A 308 -19.85 24.53 -0.62
N SER A 309 -19.05 24.87 0.39
CA SER A 309 -18.71 26.26 0.73
C SER A 309 -17.54 26.84 -0.06
N LYS A 310 -16.72 25.97 -0.68
CA LYS A 310 -15.59 26.31 -1.55
C LYS A 310 -15.40 25.20 -2.59
N ILE A 311 -15.62 25.51 -3.87
CA ILE A 311 -15.19 24.66 -4.98
C ILE A 311 -13.86 25.22 -5.47
N THR A 312 -12.78 24.47 -5.27
CA THR A 312 -11.46 24.75 -5.83
C THR A 312 -11.29 23.98 -7.14
N ASN A 313 -11.32 24.69 -8.27
CA ASN A 313 -11.28 24.12 -9.62
C ASN A 313 -10.04 23.25 -9.91
N GLU A 314 -9.01 23.31 -9.07
CA GLU A 314 -7.75 22.55 -9.16
C GLU A 314 -7.84 21.14 -8.53
N THR A 315 -8.96 20.76 -7.93
CA THR A 315 -9.11 19.50 -7.15
C THR A 315 -10.15 18.56 -7.75
N SER A 316 -9.78 17.29 -7.93
CA SER A 316 -10.70 16.26 -8.44
C SER A 316 -11.87 16.00 -7.48
N ALA A 317 -13.00 15.54 -8.01
CA ALA A 317 -14.16 15.16 -7.19
C ALA A 317 -13.81 14.08 -6.16
N ARG A 318 -12.97 13.10 -6.53
CA ARG A 318 -12.45 12.06 -5.63
C ARG A 318 -11.53 12.64 -4.55
N ALA A 319 -10.67 13.62 -4.84
CA ALA A 319 -9.87 14.31 -3.83
C ALA A 319 -10.73 15.13 -2.84
N GLN A 320 -11.78 15.80 -3.33
CA GLN A 320 -12.74 16.52 -2.48
C GLN A 320 -13.49 15.56 -1.55
N MET A 321 -14.01 14.46 -2.09
CA MET A 321 -14.65 13.38 -1.33
C MET A 321 -13.72 12.77 -0.27
N ARG A 322 -12.47 12.47 -0.64
CA ARG A 322 -11.43 11.96 0.27
C ARG A 322 -11.16 12.91 1.44
N ALA A 323 -11.10 14.21 1.16
CA ALA A 323 -10.84 15.25 2.15
C ALA A 323 -12.03 15.42 3.11
N GLU A 324 -13.26 15.47 2.59
CA GLU A 324 -14.48 15.56 3.40
C GLU A 324 -14.65 14.32 4.29
N LEU A 325 -14.47 13.11 3.74
CA LEU A 325 -14.46 11.86 4.51
C LEU A 325 -13.43 11.92 5.65
N LYS A 326 -12.20 12.40 5.40
CA LYS A 326 -11.15 12.58 6.43
C LYS A 326 -11.55 13.57 7.53
N GLN A 327 -12.22 14.66 7.16
CA GLN A 327 -12.70 15.67 8.11
C GLN A 327 -13.81 15.11 9.02
N VAL A 328 -14.77 14.38 8.44
CA VAL A 328 -15.88 13.75 9.17
C VAL A 328 -15.35 12.63 10.09
N GLU A 329 -14.47 11.78 9.58
CA GLU A 329 -13.76 10.72 10.33
C GLU A 329 -13.08 11.26 11.58
N ALA A 330 -12.26 12.32 11.44
CA ALA A 330 -11.54 12.93 12.55
C ALA A 330 -12.47 13.56 13.60
N ARG A 331 -13.60 14.15 13.18
CA ARG A 331 -14.61 14.71 14.11
C ARG A 331 -15.35 13.60 14.86
N TYR A 332 -15.78 12.53 14.17
CA TYR A 332 -16.47 11.42 14.82
C TYR A 332 -15.54 10.64 15.77
N LEU A 333 -14.33 10.29 15.32
CA LEU A 333 -13.27 9.67 16.12
C LEU A 333 -13.00 10.46 17.41
N GLY A 334 -12.85 11.79 17.30
CA GLY A 334 -12.56 12.66 18.43
C GLY A 334 -13.67 12.67 19.48
N LEU A 335 -14.93 12.65 19.06
CA LEU A 335 -16.07 12.54 19.99
C LEU A 335 -16.15 11.13 20.60
N LEU A 336 -16.09 10.08 19.77
CA LEU A 336 -16.20 8.69 20.19
C LEU A 336 -15.13 8.30 21.21
N LEU A 337 -13.87 8.64 20.97
CA LEU A 337 -12.77 8.30 21.89
C LEU A 337 -12.74 9.15 23.16
N ASN A 338 -13.28 10.37 23.15
CA ASN A 338 -13.38 11.20 24.35
C ASN A 338 -14.56 10.79 25.24
N GLU A 339 -15.68 10.35 24.64
CA GLU A 339 -16.88 9.91 25.36
C GLU A 339 -16.80 8.45 25.84
N THR A 340 -15.94 7.61 25.24
CA THR A 340 -15.75 6.21 25.66
C THR A 340 -14.68 6.04 26.74
N THR A 341 -15.03 5.28 27.78
CA THR A 341 -14.10 4.75 28.78
C THR A 341 -13.63 3.35 28.37
N PHE A 342 -12.50 2.89 28.93
CA PHE A 342 -12.07 1.49 28.81
C PHE A 342 -13.17 0.55 29.37
N PRO A 343 -13.44 -0.61 28.75
CA PRO A 343 -14.46 -1.56 29.20
C PRO A 343 -14.20 -2.10 30.61
N ARG A 344 -15.29 -2.42 31.31
CA ARG A 344 -15.27 -3.30 32.49
C ARG A 344 -15.32 -4.77 32.04
N ALA A 345 -15.15 -5.71 32.97
CA ALA A 345 -15.20 -7.14 32.67
C ALA A 345 -16.58 -7.62 32.14
N ASP A 346 -17.62 -6.83 32.36
CA ASP A 346 -19.02 -7.02 31.98
C ASP A 346 -19.49 -6.07 30.85
N GLU A 347 -18.61 -5.21 30.31
CA GLU A 347 -18.98 -4.21 29.29
C GLU A 347 -18.22 -4.42 27.97
N GLU A 348 -18.92 -4.48 26.85
CA GLU A 348 -18.31 -4.41 25.50
C GLU A 348 -18.30 -2.97 24.93
N ARG A 349 -17.66 -2.79 23.76
CA ARG A 349 -17.49 -1.50 23.07
C ARG A 349 -17.83 -1.57 21.57
N ALA A 350 -18.94 -2.23 21.26
CA ALA A 350 -19.40 -2.49 19.89
C ALA A 350 -19.46 -1.25 18.96
N GLU A 351 -19.74 -0.04 19.49
CA GLU A 351 -19.73 1.20 18.69
C GLU A 351 -18.33 1.56 18.15
N VAL A 352 -17.27 1.26 18.92
CA VAL A 352 -15.87 1.43 18.50
C VAL A 352 -15.50 0.38 17.45
N GLU A 353 -15.91 -0.87 17.65
CA GLU A 353 -15.65 -1.93 16.67
C GLU A 353 -16.39 -1.74 15.35
N ALA A 354 -17.66 -1.29 15.40
CA ALA A 354 -18.45 -0.98 14.21
C ALA A 354 -17.81 0.16 13.41
N PHE A 355 -17.31 1.19 14.10
CA PHE A 355 -16.53 2.25 13.46
C PHE A 355 -15.22 1.72 12.84
N VAL A 356 -14.45 0.90 13.55
CA VAL A 356 -13.22 0.28 13.00
C VAL A 356 -13.53 -0.59 11.78
N LYS A 357 -14.60 -1.41 11.82
CA LYS A 357 -15.06 -2.23 10.70
C LYS A 357 -15.36 -1.36 9.46
N LEU A 358 -15.95 -0.17 9.65
CA LEU A 358 -16.25 0.78 8.58
C LEU A 358 -14.99 1.53 8.06
N VAL A 359 -14.13 2.04 8.95
CA VAL A 359 -12.85 2.67 8.58
C VAL A 359 -11.99 1.73 7.74
N VAL A 360 -11.90 0.46 8.13
CA VAL A 360 -11.10 -0.55 7.42
C VAL A 360 -11.75 -0.95 6.09
N LYS A 361 -13.09 -0.91 5.98
CA LYS A 361 -13.79 -1.11 4.71
C LYS A 361 -13.52 0.05 3.75
N ASN A 362 -13.65 1.30 4.19
CA ASN A 362 -13.32 2.50 3.42
C ASN A 362 -11.85 2.51 2.98
N TRP A 363 -10.94 2.21 3.90
CA TRP A 363 -9.52 2.05 3.63
C TRP A 363 -9.24 1.00 2.55
N SER A 364 -9.91 -0.16 2.58
CA SER A 364 -9.76 -1.22 1.56
C SER A 364 -10.26 -0.84 0.15
N ILE A 365 -11.00 0.26 0.02
CA ILE A 365 -11.47 0.82 -1.26
C ILE A 365 -10.51 1.91 -1.72
N LEU A 366 -10.16 2.84 -0.82
CA LEU A 366 -9.23 3.93 -1.08
C LEU A 366 -7.79 3.46 -1.39
N CYS A 367 -7.32 2.37 -0.78
CA CYS A 367 -6.05 1.73 -1.14
C CYS A 367 -6.15 0.84 -2.40
N GLY A 368 -7.34 0.64 -2.95
CA GLY A 368 -7.56 -0.10 -4.20
C GLY A 368 -6.96 0.60 -5.43
N ARG A 369 -6.93 -0.10 -6.57
CA ARG A 369 -6.39 0.40 -7.85
C ARG A 369 -7.36 1.28 -8.64
N GLY A 370 -8.63 1.36 -8.27
CA GLY A 370 -9.56 2.36 -8.82
C GLY A 370 -9.28 3.79 -8.35
N TRP A 371 -8.61 3.93 -7.19
CA TRP A 371 -8.21 5.21 -6.63
C TRP A 371 -6.76 5.53 -6.99
N ARG A 372 -6.50 6.75 -7.50
CA ARG A 372 -5.14 7.20 -7.86
C ARG A 372 -4.44 7.79 -6.65
N GLU A 373 -3.12 7.66 -6.60
CA GLU A 373 -2.27 8.20 -5.53
C GLU A 373 -2.49 9.71 -5.28
N GLN A 374 -2.80 10.45 -6.35
CA GLN A 374 -3.08 11.89 -6.32
C GLN A 374 -4.42 12.23 -5.63
N ASP A 375 -5.45 11.40 -5.81
CA ASP A 375 -6.79 11.61 -5.23
C ASP A 375 -6.80 11.36 -3.71
N LEU A 376 -5.79 10.65 -3.18
CA LEU A 376 -5.69 10.32 -1.76
C LEU A 376 -5.11 11.44 -0.89
N GLY A 377 -4.50 12.45 -1.52
CA GLY A 377 -3.92 13.63 -0.86
C GLY A 377 -2.52 13.41 -0.29
N GLN A 378 -2.13 14.25 0.67
CA GLN A 378 -0.78 14.23 1.24
C GLN A 378 -0.42 12.87 1.86
N GLY A 379 0.65 12.26 1.35
CA GLY A 379 1.14 10.94 1.78
C GLY A 379 0.54 9.75 1.03
N GLY A 380 -0.44 9.96 0.14
CA GLY A 380 -1.01 8.88 -0.68
C GLY A 380 -1.59 7.71 0.14
N ARG A 381 -1.42 6.49 -0.35
CA ARG A 381 -1.80 5.24 0.31
C ARG A 381 -1.01 5.01 1.61
N GLU A 382 0.27 5.38 1.68
CA GLU A 382 1.09 5.20 2.90
C GLU A 382 0.57 6.08 4.04
N GLY A 383 0.35 7.37 3.76
CA GLY A 383 -0.19 8.34 4.71
C GLY A 383 -1.63 8.05 5.13
N LEU A 384 -2.44 7.48 4.23
CA LEU A 384 -3.76 6.92 4.55
C LEU A 384 -3.63 5.73 5.51
N SER A 385 -2.78 4.74 5.19
CA SER A 385 -2.63 3.52 5.98
C SER A 385 -2.04 3.80 7.37
N ARG A 386 -1.04 4.69 7.47
CA ARG A 386 -0.51 5.19 8.75
C ARG A 386 -1.57 5.95 9.57
N GLY A 387 -2.47 6.69 8.92
CA GLY A 387 -3.62 7.32 9.59
C GLY A 387 -4.61 6.29 10.15
N VAL A 388 -4.86 5.20 9.42
CA VAL A 388 -5.71 4.10 9.89
C VAL A 388 -5.04 3.30 11.03
N LEU A 389 -3.71 3.11 10.99
CA LEU A 389 -2.98 2.53 12.12
C LEU A 389 -3.10 3.38 13.39
N ASP A 390 -2.98 4.71 13.31
CA ASP A 390 -3.22 5.62 14.44
C ASP A 390 -4.65 5.49 15.00
N ILE A 391 -5.67 5.38 14.14
CA ILE A 391 -7.06 5.08 14.55
C ILE A 391 -7.16 3.72 15.25
N LEU A 392 -6.55 2.67 14.71
CA LEU A 392 -6.58 1.31 15.26
C LEU A 392 -5.88 1.21 16.62
N TYR A 393 -4.70 1.81 16.77
CA TYR A 393 -4.00 1.87 18.07
C TYR A 393 -4.79 2.67 19.10
N LYS A 394 -5.42 3.79 18.72
CA LYS A 394 -6.31 4.55 19.63
C LYS A 394 -7.54 3.73 20.03
N ALA A 395 -8.17 3.01 19.10
CA ALA A 395 -9.27 2.10 19.38
C ALA A 395 -8.84 0.95 20.32
N ALA A 396 -7.64 0.40 20.14
CA ALA A 396 -7.06 -0.60 21.05
C ALA A 396 -6.95 -0.08 22.49
N THR A 397 -6.62 1.20 22.72
CA THR A 397 -6.62 1.78 24.09
C THR A 397 -8.00 1.90 24.74
N LYS A 398 -9.09 1.66 23.99
CA LYS A 398 -10.49 1.76 24.44
C LYS A 398 -11.24 0.42 24.38
N THR A 399 -10.55 -0.68 24.11
CA THR A 399 -11.14 -2.02 23.96
C THR A 399 -10.26 -3.07 24.65
N PHE A 400 -10.79 -4.27 24.87
CA PHE A 400 -10.05 -5.38 25.46
C PHE A 400 -10.14 -6.60 24.54
N HIS A 401 -8.99 -7.14 24.11
CA HIS A 401 -8.86 -8.35 23.29
C HIS A 401 -9.71 -8.42 21.98
N SER A 402 -10.22 -7.30 21.47
CA SER A 402 -11.04 -7.25 20.25
C SER A 402 -10.35 -7.91 19.05
N THR A 403 -10.89 -9.05 18.60
CA THR A 403 -10.30 -9.80 17.48
C THR A 403 -10.40 -9.02 16.17
N ALA A 404 -11.47 -8.24 16.00
CA ALA A 404 -11.63 -7.35 14.86
C ALA A 404 -10.51 -6.31 14.75
N ILE A 405 -10.10 -5.67 15.87
CA ILE A 405 -9.04 -4.65 15.86
C ILE A 405 -7.67 -5.30 15.57
N LEU A 406 -7.35 -6.45 16.18
CA LEU A 406 -6.07 -7.15 15.94
C LEU A 406 -5.94 -7.65 14.50
N ARG A 407 -7.01 -8.19 13.92
CA ARG A 407 -7.08 -8.58 12.50
C ARG A 407 -6.93 -7.40 11.55
N SER A 408 -7.51 -6.25 11.90
CA SER A 408 -7.34 -5.00 11.16
C SER A 408 -5.90 -4.47 11.26
N LEU A 409 -5.27 -4.51 12.44
CA LEU A 409 -3.85 -4.17 12.60
C LEU A 409 -2.94 -5.08 11.77
N PHE A 410 -3.16 -6.40 11.79
CA PHE A 410 -2.47 -7.34 10.90
C PHE A 410 -2.61 -6.93 9.42
N THR A 411 -3.84 -6.70 8.95
CA THR A 411 -4.11 -6.34 7.55
C THR A 411 -3.45 -5.03 7.13
N VAL A 412 -3.52 -3.99 7.96
CA VAL A 412 -2.98 -2.66 7.60
C VAL A 412 -1.46 -2.61 7.75
N HIS A 413 -0.85 -3.22 8.77
CA HIS A 413 0.62 -3.34 8.83
C HIS A 413 1.18 -4.15 7.66
N LEU A 414 0.47 -5.20 7.22
CA LEU A 414 0.85 -5.96 6.03
C LEU A 414 0.85 -5.06 4.78
N SER A 415 -0.19 -4.24 4.60
CA SER A 415 -0.26 -3.27 3.49
C SER A 415 0.83 -2.20 3.51
N ALA A 416 1.37 -1.87 4.69
CA ALA A 416 2.44 -0.90 4.86
C ALA A 416 3.85 -1.51 4.71
N GLY A 417 3.95 -2.81 4.39
CA GLY A 417 5.22 -3.54 4.34
C GLY A 417 5.87 -3.78 5.72
N GLU A 418 5.13 -3.54 6.82
CA GLU A 418 5.60 -3.65 8.20
C GLU A 418 5.41 -5.10 8.72
N PHE A 419 5.90 -6.09 7.96
CA PHE A 419 5.61 -7.52 8.14
C PHE A 419 5.83 -8.05 9.57
N ASP A 420 6.90 -7.65 10.25
CA ASP A 420 7.17 -8.09 11.64
C ASP A 420 6.13 -7.60 12.64
N LEU A 421 5.52 -6.43 12.42
CA LEU A 421 4.40 -5.93 13.22
C LEU A 421 3.10 -6.60 12.80
N ALA A 422 2.89 -6.81 11.50
CA ALA A 422 1.74 -7.54 10.98
C ALA A 422 1.64 -8.95 11.61
N PHE A 423 2.72 -9.73 11.55
CA PHE A 423 2.72 -11.10 12.07
C PHE A 423 2.65 -11.18 13.60
N LYS A 424 3.18 -10.20 14.35
CA LYS A 424 2.95 -10.12 15.82
C LYS A 424 1.49 -9.84 16.17
N ASN A 425 0.81 -9.00 15.40
CA ASN A 425 -0.63 -8.78 15.55
C ASN A 425 -1.45 -10.03 15.16
N PHE A 426 -1.03 -10.76 14.12
CA PHE A 426 -1.64 -12.04 13.75
C PHE A 426 -1.46 -13.12 14.81
N ASP A 427 -0.27 -13.24 15.42
CA ASP A 427 -0.04 -14.21 16.49
C ASP A 427 -0.93 -13.91 17.71
N ALA A 428 -0.98 -12.65 18.14
CA ALA A 428 -1.86 -12.20 19.23
C ALA A 428 -3.35 -12.45 18.92
N TYR A 429 -3.78 -12.17 17.68
CA TYR A 429 -5.11 -12.47 17.18
C TYR A 429 -5.42 -13.97 17.27
N LEU A 430 -4.56 -14.81 16.72
CA LEU A 430 -4.77 -16.25 16.62
C LEU A 430 -4.76 -16.92 18.00
N ASP A 431 -3.91 -16.47 18.92
CA ASP A 431 -3.88 -16.94 20.30
C ASP A 431 -5.16 -16.59 21.06
N ILE A 432 -5.69 -15.37 20.87
CA ILE A 432 -6.96 -14.93 21.47
C ILE A 432 -8.13 -15.71 20.85
N ALA A 433 -8.16 -15.88 19.51
CA ALA A 433 -9.20 -16.62 18.81
C ALA A 433 -9.24 -18.10 19.24
N LYS A 434 -8.08 -18.79 19.28
CA LYS A 434 -7.94 -20.17 19.80
C LYS A 434 -8.49 -20.27 21.23
N LYS A 435 -8.09 -19.35 22.12
CA LYS A 435 -8.52 -19.35 23.53
C LYS A 435 -10.00 -18.98 23.69
N GLY A 436 -10.56 -18.15 22.81
CA GLY A 436 -11.97 -17.77 22.78
C GLY A 436 -12.87 -18.92 22.34
N LYS A 437 -12.60 -19.52 21.18
CA LYS A 437 -13.36 -20.69 20.69
C LYS A 437 -13.31 -21.85 21.69
N ALA A 438 -12.14 -22.13 22.26
CA ALA A 438 -12.00 -23.15 23.32
C ALA A 438 -12.65 -22.79 24.68
N ARG A 439 -13.17 -21.57 24.87
CA ARG A 439 -14.11 -21.23 25.95
C ARG A 439 -15.55 -21.46 25.49
N VAL A 440 -15.94 -20.92 24.33
CA VAL A 440 -17.30 -21.09 23.75
C VAL A 440 -17.68 -22.57 23.64
N GLU A 441 -16.78 -23.42 23.14
CA GLU A 441 -16.94 -24.89 23.07
C GLU A 441 -17.16 -25.56 24.45
N LYS A 442 -16.68 -24.95 25.54
CA LYS A 442 -16.78 -25.48 26.92
C LYS A 442 -17.92 -24.90 27.74
N THR A 443 -18.38 -23.69 27.42
CA THR A 443 -19.43 -22.99 28.16
C THR A 443 -20.79 -23.05 27.47
N GLY A 444 -20.83 -23.29 26.15
CA GLY A 444 -22.06 -23.18 25.35
C GLY A 444 -22.57 -21.74 25.23
N HIS A 445 -21.75 -20.73 25.55
CA HIS A 445 -22.12 -19.32 25.47
C HIS A 445 -21.29 -18.61 24.39
N PRO A 446 -21.91 -17.98 23.38
CA PRO A 446 -21.18 -17.22 22.37
C PRO A 446 -20.60 -15.92 22.95
N GLU A 447 -19.35 -15.63 22.62
CA GLU A 447 -18.69 -14.34 22.93
C GLU A 447 -18.91 -13.37 21.75
N PRO A 448 -19.69 -12.27 21.88
CA PRO A 448 -20.09 -11.44 20.73
C PRO A 448 -18.92 -10.68 20.06
N SER A 449 -17.87 -10.41 20.81
CA SER A 449 -16.62 -9.77 20.36
C SER A 449 -15.61 -10.73 19.69
N LEU A 450 -15.95 -12.02 19.56
CA LEU A 450 -15.13 -13.05 18.92
C LEU A 450 -15.53 -13.27 17.45
N ASP A 451 -14.56 -13.23 16.54
CA ASP A 451 -14.79 -13.51 15.10
C ASP A 451 -15.43 -14.90 14.85
N ASP A 452 -16.24 -15.00 13.78
CA ASP A 452 -16.79 -16.27 13.30
C ASP A 452 -15.72 -17.20 12.71
N ASP A 453 -16.02 -18.49 12.61
CA ASP A 453 -15.06 -19.50 12.13
C ASP A 453 -14.62 -19.24 10.68
N GLY A 454 -15.50 -18.68 9.84
CA GLY A 454 -15.17 -18.29 8.47
C GLY A 454 -14.18 -17.11 8.41
N THR A 455 -14.34 -16.11 9.28
CA THR A 455 -13.39 -15.01 9.41
C THR A 455 -12.04 -15.47 9.97
N VAL A 456 -12.02 -16.39 10.95
CA VAL A 456 -10.76 -16.97 11.45
C VAL A 456 -10.04 -17.75 10.35
N LEU A 457 -10.74 -18.67 9.66
CA LEU A 457 -10.20 -19.44 8.53
C LEU A 457 -9.68 -18.54 7.40
N LYS A 458 -10.43 -17.49 7.03
CA LYS A 458 -9.99 -16.49 6.05
C LYS A 458 -8.70 -15.81 6.51
N THR A 459 -8.62 -15.39 7.77
CA THR A 459 -7.45 -14.66 8.29
C THR A 459 -6.20 -15.54 8.36
N MET A 460 -6.36 -16.82 8.72
CA MET A 460 -5.29 -17.82 8.62
C MET A 460 -4.84 -18.05 7.17
N ALA A 461 -5.78 -18.15 6.22
CA ALA A 461 -5.45 -18.26 4.80
C ALA A 461 -4.67 -17.04 4.28
N GLN A 462 -5.10 -15.82 4.64
CA GLN A 462 -4.39 -14.57 4.31
C GLN A 462 -2.96 -14.56 4.86
N ALA A 463 -2.77 -14.97 6.12
CA ALA A 463 -1.44 -15.07 6.73
C ALA A 463 -0.55 -16.10 6.02
N VAL A 464 -1.07 -17.29 5.71
CA VAL A 464 -0.33 -18.33 4.96
C VAL A 464 0.06 -17.84 3.57
N THR A 465 -0.84 -17.19 2.83
CA THR A 465 -0.51 -16.62 1.51
C THR A 465 0.58 -15.54 1.61
N ALA A 466 0.52 -14.65 2.59
CA ALA A 466 1.55 -13.63 2.81
C ALA A 466 2.93 -14.24 3.17
N LEU A 467 2.96 -15.27 4.00
CA LEU A 467 4.18 -16.00 4.37
C LEU A 467 4.79 -16.75 3.15
N CYS A 468 3.96 -17.25 2.24
CA CYS A 468 4.39 -17.95 1.02
C CYS A 468 4.80 -17.02 -0.14
N HIS A 469 4.53 -15.72 -0.05
CA HIS A 469 4.82 -14.75 -1.11
C HIS A 469 5.96 -13.78 -0.74
N TYR A 470 6.09 -13.39 0.54
CA TYR A 470 7.09 -12.44 1.03
C TYR A 470 8.08 -13.02 2.04
N GLY A 471 7.90 -14.28 2.45
CA GLY A 471 8.69 -14.93 3.48
C GLY A 471 9.92 -15.68 2.96
N HIS A 472 11.03 -15.56 3.68
CA HIS A 472 12.29 -16.29 3.44
C HIS A 472 12.27 -17.76 3.90
N ARG A 473 13.39 -18.45 3.72
CA ARG A 473 13.57 -19.89 4.04
C ARG A 473 13.01 -20.31 5.41
N GLU A 474 13.33 -19.58 6.47
CA GLU A 474 12.81 -19.85 7.83
C GLU A 474 11.30 -19.64 7.95
N VAL A 475 10.77 -18.67 7.21
CA VAL A 475 9.35 -18.30 7.20
C VAL A 475 8.51 -19.39 6.52
N ALA A 476 9.08 -20.14 5.57
CA ALA A 476 8.43 -21.30 4.94
C ALA A 476 8.03 -22.39 5.97
N LYS A 477 8.84 -22.58 7.03
CA LYS A 477 8.53 -23.52 8.12
C LYS A 477 7.26 -23.09 8.89
N ARG A 478 7.15 -21.80 9.19
CA ARG A 478 5.98 -21.18 9.82
C ARG A 478 4.74 -21.26 8.93
N ALA A 479 4.89 -21.07 7.62
CA ALA A 479 3.80 -21.24 6.66
C ALA A 479 3.27 -22.69 6.68
N ARG A 480 4.14 -23.71 6.67
CA ARG A 480 3.75 -25.12 6.79
C ARG A 480 3.04 -25.42 8.12
N GLN A 481 3.49 -24.83 9.24
CA GLN A 481 2.85 -25.01 10.54
C GLN A 481 1.43 -24.43 10.57
N LEU A 482 1.24 -23.21 10.07
CA LEU A 482 -0.09 -22.59 9.98
C LEU A 482 -0.98 -23.28 8.94
N GLY A 483 -0.41 -23.86 7.89
CA GLY A 483 -1.15 -24.74 6.95
C GLY A 483 -1.68 -26.01 7.64
N ALA A 484 -0.87 -26.66 8.47
CA ALA A 484 -1.32 -27.81 9.25
C ALA A 484 -2.42 -27.44 10.27
N GLU A 485 -2.26 -26.31 10.99
CA GLU A 485 -3.33 -25.81 11.86
C GLU A 485 -4.61 -25.48 11.07
N LEU A 486 -4.50 -24.90 9.88
CA LEU A 486 -5.65 -24.58 9.03
C LEU A 486 -6.41 -25.86 8.59
N GLU A 487 -5.68 -26.95 8.33
CA GLU A 487 -6.26 -28.28 8.05
C GLU A 487 -6.98 -28.86 9.29
N ASP A 488 -6.38 -28.74 10.49
CA ASP A 488 -7.00 -29.15 11.76
C ASP A 488 -8.29 -28.36 12.07
N TRP A 489 -8.38 -27.08 11.69
CA TRP A 489 -9.61 -26.29 11.84
C TRP A 489 -10.68 -26.69 10.81
N LEU A 490 -10.30 -26.91 9.54
CA LEU A 490 -11.23 -27.44 8.53
C LEU A 490 -11.80 -28.81 8.93
N ALA A 491 -10.98 -29.69 9.51
CA ALA A 491 -11.39 -31.01 9.98
C ALA A 491 -12.37 -30.97 11.17
N ARG A 492 -12.50 -29.83 11.86
CA ARG A 492 -13.47 -29.65 12.96
C ARG A 492 -14.87 -29.30 12.46
N LEU A 493 -15.00 -28.62 11.31
CA LEU A 493 -16.25 -28.03 10.83
C LEU A 493 -17.41 -29.06 10.71
N PRO A 494 -18.59 -28.82 11.33
CA PRO A 494 -19.73 -29.74 11.28
C PRO A 494 -20.23 -30.05 9.86
N GLN A 495 -20.16 -29.08 8.95
CA GLN A 495 -20.60 -29.23 7.56
C GLN A 495 -19.75 -30.24 6.77
N LEU A 496 -18.45 -30.35 7.06
CA LEU A 496 -17.55 -31.27 6.35
C LEU A 496 -17.69 -32.72 6.84
N LYS A 497 -18.16 -32.91 8.09
CA LYS A 497 -18.45 -34.22 8.70
C LYS A 497 -19.81 -34.80 8.30
N SER A 498 -20.73 -33.95 7.83
CA SER A 498 -22.13 -34.34 7.58
C SER A 498 -22.32 -35.24 6.33
N GLY A 499 -21.26 -35.54 5.57
CA GLY A 499 -21.32 -36.43 4.40
C GLY A 499 -21.31 -37.93 4.74
N GLU A 500 -20.83 -38.34 5.91
CA GLU A 500 -20.66 -39.75 6.29
C GLU A 500 -21.81 -40.29 7.16
N GLY A 501 -23.00 -40.37 6.56
CA GLY A 501 -23.98 -41.43 6.88
C GLY A 501 -24.55 -41.51 8.30
N GLN A 502 -24.71 -40.40 9.04
CA GLN A 502 -25.34 -40.41 10.37
C GLN A 502 -26.78 -39.85 10.42
N VAL A 503 -27.61 -40.51 11.23
CA VAL A 503 -29.06 -40.26 11.42
C VAL A 503 -29.31 -38.88 12.06
N PRO A 504 -30.35 -38.13 11.65
CA PRO A 504 -30.60 -36.79 12.18
C PRO A 504 -31.14 -36.80 13.62
N ALA A 505 -30.26 -36.61 14.60
CA ALA A 505 -30.64 -36.11 15.92
C ALA A 505 -30.94 -34.60 15.81
N THR A 506 -32.21 -34.22 15.90
CA THR A 506 -32.65 -32.84 15.59
C THR A 506 -32.30 -31.82 16.67
N ALA A 507 -32.47 -32.14 17.95
CA ALA A 507 -32.29 -31.18 19.05
C ALA A 507 -30.84 -30.67 19.21
N GLU A 508 -29.85 -31.57 19.31
CA GLU A 508 -28.44 -31.14 19.47
C GLU A 508 -27.88 -30.36 18.27
N ARG A 509 -28.51 -30.47 17.09
CA ARG A 509 -28.00 -29.86 15.86
C ARG A 509 -28.32 -28.36 15.78
N GLU A 510 -29.39 -27.91 16.44
CA GLU A 510 -29.80 -26.51 16.45
C GLU A 510 -28.85 -25.67 17.33
N ASP A 511 -28.64 -26.04 18.60
CA ASP A 511 -27.69 -25.34 19.50
C ASP A 511 -26.27 -25.28 18.91
N LYS A 512 -25.79 -26.39 18.34
CA LYS A 512 -24.46 -26.46 17.71
C LYS A 512 -24.37 -25.61 16.44
N SER A 513 -25.47 -25.42 15.72
CA SER A 513 -25.53 -24.53 14.54
C SER A 513 -25.65 -23.05 14.89
N LEU A 514 -26.13 -22.71 16.10
CA LEU A 514 -26.12 -21.33 16.61
C LEU A 514 -24.73 -20.92 17.10
N LEU A 515 -23.97 -21.86 17.69
CA LEU A 515 -22.58 -21.63 18.13
C LEU A 515 -21.57 -21.62 16.99
N HIS A 516 -21.78 -22.45 15.95
CA HIS A 516 -20.92 -22.53 14.77
C HIS A 516 -21.74 -22.31 13.48
N PRO A 517 -21.88 -21.05 13.02
CA PRO A 517 -22.54 -20.75 11.75
C PRO A 517 -21.88 -21.47 10.57
N PRO A 518 -22.64 -21.94 9.56
CA PRO A 518 -22.08 -22.64 8.41
C PRO A 518 -21.11 -21.74 7.63
N VAL A 519 -19.88 -22.21 7.47
CA VAL A 519 -18.80 -21.47 6.81
C VAL A 519 -19.03 -21.49 5.31
N ALA A 520 -19.22 -20.30 4.72
CA ALA A 520 -19.50 -20.14 3.30
C ALA A 520 -18.52 -20.95 2.42
N PRO A 521 -18.98 -21.74 1.42
CA PRO A 521 -18.13 -22.69 0.69
C PRO A 521 -16.86 -22.07 0.07
N ARG A 522 -16.95 -20.81 -0.38
CA ARG A 522 -15.81 -20.02 -0.87
C ARG A 522 -14.64 -19.90 0.12
N ILE A 523 -14.91 -19.89 1.43
CA ILE A 523 -13.88 -19.82 2.49
C ILE A 523 -13.21 -21.18 2.69
N VAL A 524 -13.95 -22.28 2.51
CA VAL A 524 -13.39 -23.65 2.54
C VAL A 524 -12.43 -23.84 1.36
N ALA A 525 -12.79 -23.40 0.15
CA ALA A 525 -11.88 -23.38 -0.99
C ALA A 525 -10.62 -22.52 -0.75
N LEU A 526 -10.77 -21.30 -0.22
CA LEU A 526 -9.64 -20.43 0.13
C LEU A 526 -8.69 -21.09 1.15
N SER A 527 -9.24 -21.86 2.09
CA SER A 527 -8.45 -22.57 3.10
C SER A 527 -7.68 -23.75 2.48
N TRP A 528 -8.31 -24.57 1.62
CA TRP A 528 -7.61 -25.60 0.85
C TRP A 528 -6.53 -25.05 -0.07
N GLN A 529 -6.76 -23.88 -0.67
CA GLN A 529 -5.77 -23.17 -1.47
C GLN A 529 -4.55 -22.77 -0.63
N ALA A 530 -4.76 -22.17 0.55
CA ALA A 530 -3.67 -21.79 1.45
C ALA A 530 -2.88 -23.00 1.96
N ILE A 531 -3.54 -24.10 2.33
CA ILE A 531 -2.89 -25.37 2.70
C ILE A 531 -2.01 -25.88 1.54
N GLY A 532 -2.56 -25.89 0.32
CA GLY A 532 -1.83 -26.29 -0.90
C GLY A 532 -0.59 -25.44 -1.17
N LEU A 533 -0.72 -24.11 -1.07
CA LEU A 533 0.40 -23.15 -1.20
C LEU A 533 1.48 -23.38 -0.14
N SER A 534 1.10 -23.67 1.12
CA SER A 534 2.05 -23.92 2.20
C SER A 534 2.92 -25.16 1.96
N HIS A 535 2.32 -26.23 1.42
CA HIS A 535 3.03 -27.45 1.05
C HIS A 535 3.89 -27.26 -0.22
N ALA A 536 3.37 -26.57 -1.24
CA ALA A 536 4.12 -26.25 -2.45
C ALA A 536 5.39 -25.45 -2.11
N HIS A 537 5.25 -24.35 -1.36
CA HIS A 537 6.37 -23.51 -0.92
C HIS A 537 7.39 -24.30 -0.09
N TRP A 538 6.93 -25.16 0.85
CA TRP A 538 7.82 -26.01 1.62
C TRP A 538 8.58 -27.05 0.77
N SER A 539 8.02 -27.51 -0.36
CA SER A 539 8.67 -28.49 -1.24
C SER A 539 9.95 -27.97 -1.92
N ARG A 540 10.00 -26.65 -2.21
CA ARG A 540 11.23 -25.96 -2.69
C ARG A 540 12.29 -25.80 -1.59
N VAL A 541 11.86 -25.66 -0.33
CA VAL A 541 12.73 -25.33 0.81
C VAL A 541 13.28 -26.56 1.55
N THR A 542 12.57 -27.69 1.55
CA THR A 542 13.03 -28.92 2.23
C THR A 542 14.36 -29.42 1.66
N HIS A 543 15.26 -29.89 2.54
CA HIS A 543 16.49 -30.61 2.15
C HIS A 543 16.24 -32.12 1.99
N GLU A 544 15.10 -32.62 2.45
CA GLU A 544 14.74 -34.03 2.42
C GLU A 544 14.12 -34.37 1.05
N ALA A 545 14.95 -34.90 0.14
CA ALA A 545 14.52 -35.26 -1.21
C ALA A 545 13.41 -36.33 -1.23
N ALA A 546 13.48 -37.32 -0.33
CA ALA A 546 12.55 -38.44 -0.29
C ALA A 546 11.10 -38.03 0.02
N SER A 547 10.88 -37.04 0.89
CA SER A 547 9.53 -36.55 1.23
C SER A 547 9.02 -35.48 0.26
N ARG A 548 9.88 -34.88 -0.57
CA ARG A 548 9.52 -33.79 -1.49
C ARG A 548 8.35 -34.17 -2.41
N THR A 549 8.38 -35.37 -3.00
CA THR A 549 7.34 -35.87 -3.90
C THR A 549 5.99 -36.09 -3.20
N GLU A 550 6.00 -36.57 -1.95
CA GLU A 550 4.80 -36.71 -1.12
C GLU A 550 4.20 -35.34 -0.76
N ILE A 551 5.05 -34.39 -0.36
CA ILE A 551 4.67 -33.00 -0.04
C ILE A 551 4.02 -32.33 -1.27
N GLN A 552 4.62 -32.44 -2.45
CA GLN A 552 4.04 -31.93 -3.70
C GLN A 552 2.71 -32.64 -4.05
N SER A 553 2.60 -33.95 -3.80
CA SER A 553 1.36 -34.71 -4.02
C SER A 553 0.22 -34.26 -3.09
N ARG A 554 0.54 -33.93 -1.82
CA ARG A 554 -0.42 -33.32 -0.87
C ARG A 554 -0.83 -31.92 -1.31
N ALA A 555 0.11 -31.10 -1.78
CA ALA A 555 -0.17 -29.78 -2.34
C ALA A 555 -1.12 -29.84 -3.55
N ILE A 556 -0.86 -30.73 -4.52
CA ILE A 556 -1.74 -30.97 -5.69
C ILE A 556 -3.15 -31.40 -5.24
N ARG A 557 -3.26 -32.29 -4.25
CA ARG A 557 -4.57 -32.73 -3.71
C ARG A 557 -5.36 -31.55 -3.13
N CYS A 558 -4.71 -30.67 -2.38
CA CYS A 558 -5.35 -29.49 -1.78
C CYS A 558 -5.75 -28.45 -2.83
N LEU A 559 -4.90 -28.17 -3.82
CA LEU A 559 -5.19 -27.23 -4.91
C LEU A 559 -6.28 -27.74 -5.87
N ARG A 560 -6.35 -29.06 -6.12
CA ARG A 560 -7.49 -29.66 -6.84
C ARG A 560 -8.78 -29.57 -6.02
N ARG A 561 -8.70 -29.65 -4.69
CA ARG A 561 -9.85 -29.48 -3.79
C ARG A 561 -10.34 -28.03 -3.69
N SER A 562 -9.46 -27.02 -3.74
CA SER A 562 -9.89 -25.61 -3.76
C SER A 562 -10.63 -25.21 -5.05
N LEU A 563 -10.36 -25.92 -6.15
CA LEU A 563 -11.03 -25.76 -7.45
C LEU A 563 -12.31 -26.60 -7.60
N ALA A 564 -12.67 -27.42 -6.62
CA ALA A 564 -13.83 -28.31 -6.72
C ALA A 564 -15.15 -27.51 -6.81
N ALA A 565 -16.05 -27.96 -7.69
CA ALA A 565 -17.30 -27.25 -7.99
C ALA A 565 -18.21 -27.08 -6.76
N GLU A 566 -18.14 -28.01 -5.80
CA GLU A 566 -18.82 -27.96 -4.49
C GLU A 566 -18.56 -26.66 -3.69
N PHE A 567 -17.44 -25.97 -3.94
CA PHE A 567 -17.08 -24.73 -3.24
C PHE A 567 -17.32 -23.44 -4.03
N GLY A 568 -17.83 -23.52 -5.26
CA GLY A 568 -18.16 -22.36 -6.10
C GLY A 568 -16.97 -21.51 -6.58
N ARG A 569 -15.73 -21.97 -6.42
CA ARG A 569 -14.50 -21.25 -6.85
C ARG A 569 -13.72 -21.96 -7.96
N SER A 570 -14.41 -22.69 -8.83
CA SER A 570 -13.83 -23.43 -9.97
C SER A 570 -13.15 -22.56 -11.05
N LYS A 571 -13.19 -21.22 -10.93
CA LYS A 571 -12.51 -20.24 -11.79
C LYS A 571 -11.38 -19.45 -11.09
N ASP A 572 -10.86 -19.89 -9.92
CA ASP A 572 -9.80 -19.14 -9.22
C ASP A 572 -8.43 -19.26 -9.91
N ILE A 573 -8.05 -18.21 -10.65
CA ILE A 573 -6.81 -18.11 -11.45
C ILE A 573 -5.56 -18.45 -10.62
N ARG A 574 -5.48 -18.01 -9.36
CA ARG A 574 -4.35 -18.32 -8.46
C ARG A 574 -4.22 -19.81 -8.17
N SER A 575 -5.34 -20.51 -7.91
CA SER A 575 -5.34 -21.96 -7.69
C SER A 575 -4.88 -22.70 -8.96
N TYR A 576 -5.30 -22.25 -10.14
CA TYR A 576 -4.82 -22.79 -11.42
C TYR A 576 -3.34 -22.49 -11.68
N PHE A 577 -2.83 -21.29 -11.36
CA PHE A 577 -1.41 -20.95 -11.48
C PHE A 577 -0.55 -21.84 -10.58
N ALA A 578 -0.88 -21.89 -9.28
CA ALA A 578 -0.17 -22.71 -8.31
C ALA A 578 -0.18 -24.20 -8.70
N LEU A 579 -1.31 -24.71 -9.19
CA LEU A 579 -1.44 -26.08 -9.65
C LEU A 579 -0.64 -26.33 -10.94
N GLY A 580 -0.74 -25.45 -11.94
CA GLY A 580 -0.02 -25.59 -13.21
C GLY A 580 1.49 -25.55 -13.04
N LEU A 581 2.00 -24.63 -12.22
CA LEU A 581 3.42 -24.51 -11.88
C LEU A 581 3.93 -25.74 -11.11
N LEU A 582 3.15 -26.25 -10.16
CA LEU A 582 3.49 -27.44 -9.39
C LEU A 582 3.44 -28.74 -10.22
N LEU A 583 2.57 -28.79 -11.24
CA LEU A 583 2.55 -29.88 -12.23
C LEU A 583 3.75 -29.78 -13.18
N ALA A 584 4.15 -28.56 -13.58
CA ALA A 584 5.36 -28.33 -14.37
C ALA A 584 6.63 -28.82 -13.66
N GLU A 585 6.79 -28.48 -12.37
CA GLU A 585 7.91 -28.96 -11.54
C GLU A 585 7.89 -30.49 -11.32
N ARG A 586 6.72 -31.12 -11.35
CA ARG A 586 6.59 -32.59 -11.33
C ARG A 586 6.69 -33.22 -12.72
N ARG A 587 7.01 -32.42 -13.75
CA ARG A 587 7.17 -32.82 -15.16
C ARG A 587 5.89 -33.37 -15.80
N GLU A 588 4.72 -33.13 -15.20
CA GLU A 588 3.39 -33.49 -15.74
C GLU A 588 2.92 -32.45 -16.78
N LEU A 589 3.78 -32.15 -17.78
CA LEU A 589 3.63 -31.02 -18.71
C LEU A 589 2.26 -30.98 -19.41
N ALA A 590 1.74 -32.13 -19.86
CA ALA A 590 0.43 -32.20 -20.52
C ALA A 590 -0.71 -31.77 -19.59
N ALA A 591 -0.70 -32.22 -18.33
CA ALA A 591 -1.70 -31.84 -17.34
C ALA A 591 -1.57 -30.36 -16.94
N ALA A 592 -0.33 -29.84 -16.85
CA ALA A 592 -0.07 -28.43 -16.60
C ALA A 592 -0.61 -27.53 -17.73
N ILE A 593 -0.40 -27.91 -19.00
CA ILE A 593 -0.87 -27.16 -20.17
C ILE A 593 -2.41 -27.10 -20.22
N GLU A 594 -3.10 -28.21 -19.99
CA GLU A 594 -4.58 -28.20 -19.98
C GLU A 594 -5.13 -27.39 -18.78
N VAL A 595 -4.50 -27.48 -17.60
CA VAL A 595 -4.80 -26.61 -16.45
C VAL A 595 -4.67 -25.12 -16.82
N VAL A 596 -3.58 -24.71 -17.47
CA VAL A 596 -3.35 -23.30 -17.83
C VAL A 596 -4.30 -22.84 -18.94
N LYS A 597 -4.59 -23.68 -19.95
CA LYS A 597 -5.59 -23.40 -20.98
C LYS A 597 -7.00 -23.23 -20.41
N THR A 598 -7.43 -24.07 -19.46
CA THR A 598 -8.77 -23.94 -18.86
C THR A 598 -8.93 -22.62 -18.10
N ALA A 599 -7.89 -22.12 -17.43
CA ALA A 599 -7.91 -20.78 -16.84
C ALA A 599 -7.98 -19.67 -17.91
N LEU A 600 -7.11 -19.70 -18.92
CA LEU A 600 -7.06 -18.70 -20.00
C LEU A 600 -8.35 -18.63 -20.84
N THR A 601 -9.11 -19.73 -20.94
CA THR A 601 -10.38 -19.79 -21.65
C THR A 601 -11.59 -19.45 -20.77
N SER A 602 -11.65 -19.94 -19.52
CA SER A 602 -12.80 -19.74 -18.63
C SER A 602 -12.98 -18.30 -18.12
N THR A 603 -11.94 -17.47 -18.24
CA THR A 603 -11.94 -16.03 -17.91
C THR A 603 -12.46 -15.15 -19.05
N ARG A 604 -12.60 -15.65 -20.30
CA ARG A 604 -13.11 -14.87 -21.45
C ARG A 604 -14.64 -14.70 -21.41
N GLY A 605 -15.14 -13.94 -20.44
CA GLY A 605 -16.52 -13.45 -20.36
C GLY A 605 -16.54 -11.92 -20.41
N HIS A 606 -17.41 -11.34 -21.25
CA HIS A 606 -17.49 -9.89 -21.41
C HIS A 606 -18.21 -9.21 -20.24
N ASP A 607 -17.42 -8.79 -19.26
CA ASP A 607 -17.76 -7.66 -18.39
C ASP A 607 -16.54 -6.74 -18.27
N GLU A 608 -16.52 -5.67 -19.08
CA GLU A 608 -15.53 -4.58 -19.01
C GLU A 608 -15.77 -3.68 -17.78
N GLN A 609 -16.22 -4.28 -16.68
CA GLN A 609 -16.62 -3.61 -15.45
C GLN A 609 -15.39 -3.15 -14.65
N TYR A 610 -15.21 -1.83 -14.62
CA TYR A 610 -14.30 -1.16 -13.70
C TYR A 610 -14.70 -1.52 -12.25
N HIS A 611 -13.79 -2.18 -11.53
CA HIS A 611 -14.03 -2.57 -10.14
C HIS A 611 -13.14 -1.75 -9.20
N LEU A 612 -13.76 -1.00 -8.26
CA LEU A 612 -13.10 -0.06 -7.34
C LEU A 612 -11.78 -0.56 -6.72
N ARG A 613 -11.74 -1.83 -6.26
CA ARG A 613 -10.52 -2.39 -5.66
C ARG A 613 -9.45 -2.80 -6.67
N PHE A 614 -9.85 -3.32 -7.83
CA PHE A 614 -8.93 -3.99 -8.76
C PHE A 614 -8.50 -3.08 -9.93
N GLY A 615 -9.24 -2.00 -10.22
CA GLY A 615 -8.99 -1.08 -11.32
C GLY A 615 -9.42 -1.63 -12.68
N GLN A 616 -8.99 -0.96 -13.75
CA GLN A 616 -9.26 -1.34 -15.15
C GLN A 616 -8.42 -2.55 -15.57
N TYR A 617 -8.93 -3.36 -16.51
CA TYR A 617 -8.25 -4.52 -17.09
C TYR A 617 -7.54 -5.43 -16.05
N TRP A 618 -8.23 -5.73 -14.94
CA TRP A 618 -7.62 -6.46 -13.83
C TRP A 618 -7.51 -7.96 -14.10
N GLN A 619 -8.39 -8.51 -14.93
CA GLN A 619 -8.38 -9.93 -15.29
C GLN A 619 -7.19 -10.20 -16.22
N GLU A 620 -7.03 -9.38 -17.26
CA GLU A 620 -5.95 -9.42 -18.25
C GLU A 620 -4.58 -9.27 -17.58
N ARG A 621 -4.42 -8.32 -16.65
CA ARG A 621 -3.19 -8.19 -15.84
C ARG A 621 -2.89 -9.44 -15.02
N ALA A 622 -3.90 -10.01 -14.36
CA ALA A 622 -3.75 -11.26 -13.60
C ALA A 622 -3.46 -12.50 -14.50
N LEU A 623 -3.75 -12.43 -15.80
CA LEU A 623 -3.42 -13.49 -16.76
C LEU A 623 -2.00 -13.39 -17.36
N ILE A 624 -1.26 -12.28 -17.18
CA ILE A 624 0.12 -12.14 -17.72
C ILE A 624 1.02 -13.31 -17.24
N PRO A 625 1.06 -13.69 -15.95
CA PRO A 625 1.86 -14.84 -15.51
C PRO A 625 1.31 -16.20 -15.96
N MET A 626 0.02 -16.30 -16.33
CA MET A 626 -0.57 -17.52 -16.90
C MET A 626 -0.14 -17.71 -18.36
N TRP A 627 -0.09 -16.64 -19.16
CA TRP A 627 0.50 -16.66 -20.49
C TRP A 627 2.01 -16.99 -20.43
N HIS A 628 2.74 -16.41 -19.46
CA HIS A 628 4.15 -16.70 -19.24
C HIS A 628 4.40 -18.17 -18.89
N LEU A 629 3.56 -18.76 -18.02
CA LEU A 629 3.59 -20.19 -17.69
C LEU A 629 3.27 -21.06 -18.91
N LEU A 630 2.29 -20.67 -19.75
CA LEU A 630 1.99 -21.37 -20.99
C LEU A 630 3.19 -21.35 -21.96
N ALA A 631 3.85 -20.20 -22.12
CA ALA A 631 5.03 -20.08 -22.97
C ALA A 631 6.17 -21.00 -22.51
N LEU A 632 6.48 -21.03 -21.20
CA LEU A 632 7.50 -21.93 -20.67
C LEU A 632 7.12 -23.41 -20.82
N LEU A 633 5.86 -23.77 -20.56
CA LEU A 633 5.36 -25.14 -20.76
C LEU A 633 5.41 -25.60 -22.23
N LEU A 634 5.15 -24.70 -23.19
CA LEU A 634 5.30 -24.99 -24.62
C LEU A 634 6.78 -25.11 -25.02
N SER A 635 7.65 -24.26 -24.48
CA SER A 635 9.10 -24.39 -24.68
C SER A 635 9.68 -25.69 -24.12
N ALA A 636 9.19 -26.15 -22.95
CA ALA A 636 9.55 -27.45 -22.37
C ALA A 636 9.03 -28.64 -23.19
N ARG A 637 8.01 -28.42 -24.03
CA ARG A 637 7.56 -29.37 -25.05
C ARG A 637 8.23 -29.20 -26.41
N GLN A 638 9.26 -28.34 -26.50
CA GLN A 638 10.00 -27.99 -27.71
C GLN A 638 9.12 -27.34 -28.81
N ASP A 639 7.92 -26.88 -28.47
CA ASP A 639 7.02 -26.11 -29.34
C ASP A 639 7.34 -24.61 -29.22
N TYR A 640 8.55 -24.25 -29.64
CA TYR A 640 9.10 -22.90 -29.47
C TYR A 640 8.31 -21.83 -30.24
N VAL A 641 7.69 -22.19 -31.37
CA VAL A 641 6.86 -21.28 -32.18
C VAL A 641 5.56 -20.93 -31.46
N MET A 642 4.87 -21.91 -30.86
CA MET A 642 3.70 -21.61 -30.04
C MET A 642 4.07 -20.99 -28.69
N ALA A 643 5.28 -21.25 -28.17
CA ALA A 643 5.79 -20.56 -26.99
C ALA A 643 6.01 -19.05 -27.26
N ALA A 644 6.58 -18.67 -28.41
CA ALA A 644 6.75 -17.27 -28.80
C ALA A 644 5.40 -16.55 -28.92
N ARG A 645 4.44 -17.19 -29.62
CA ARG A 645 3.05 -16.69 -29.72
C ARG A 645 2.33 -16.58 -28.37
N ALA A 646 2.67 -17.43 -27.39
CA ALA A 646 2.13 -17.32 -26.03
C ALA A 646 2.72 -16.13 -25.25
N CYS A 647 3.97 -15.74 -25.51
CA CYS A 647 4.54 -14.47 -25.00
C CYS A 647 3.85 -13.25 -25.63
N GLU A 648 3.56 -13.29 -26.94
CA GLU A 648 2.83 -12.22 -27.65
C GLU A 648 1.38 -12.11 -27.15
N GLY A 649 0.68 -13.23 -26.98
CA GLY A 649 -0.68 -13.29 -26.43
C GLY A 649 -0.85 -12.65 -25.04
N ALA A 650 0.22 -12.58 -24.25
CA ALA A 650 0.24 -11.87 -22.96
C ALA A 650 0.05 -10.35 -23.09
N LEU A 651 0.36 -9.79 -24.26
CA LEU A 651 0.23 -8.37 -24.60
C LEU A 651 -0.96 -8.13 -25.55
N GLU A 652 -1.22 -9.01 -26.52
CA GLU A 652 -2.35 -8.89 -27.45
C GLU A 652 -3.72 -8.90 -26.76
N GLN A 653 -3.83 -9.51 -25.56
CA GLN A 653 -5.08 -9.48 -24.78
C GLN A 653 -5.58 -8.06 -24.44
N PHE A 654 -4.71 -7.04 -24.46
CA PHE A 654 -5.09 -5.63 -24.27
C PHE A 654 -5.61 -4.95 -25.56
N LYS A 655 -5.68 -5.67 -26.70
CA LYS A 655 -6.13 -5.25 -28.03
C LYS A 655 -5.27 -4.17 -28.70
N ASP A 656 -5.18 -2.97 -28.10
CA ASP A 656 -4.36 -1.86 -28.58
C ASP A 656 -3.19 -1.61 -27.60
N PRO A 657 -1.92 -1.73 -28.05
CA PRO A 657 -0.75 -1.40 -27.22
C PRO A 657 -0.79 0.00 -26.59
N SER A 658 -1.52 0.96 -27.18
CA SER A 658 -1.68 2.30 -26.61
C SER A 658 -2.51 2.33 -25.32
N VAL A 659 -3.31 1.30 -25.04
CA VAL A 659 -3.97 1.10 -23.73
C VAL A 659 -2.95 0.73 -22.66
N LEU A 660 -2.02 -0.19 -22.96
CA LEU A 660 -1.04 -0.68 -22.00
C LEU A 660 0.07 0.35 -21.75
N PHE A 661 0.70 0.85 -22.81
CA PHE A 661 1.88 1.72 -22.73
C PHE A 661 1.58 3.22 -22.84
N GLY A 662 0.35 3.60 -23.17
CA GLY A 662 -0.02 4.98 -23.49
C GLY A 662 0.23 5.32 -24.96
N LYS A 663 -0.30 6.46 -25.42
CA LYS A 663 -0.12 6.92 -26.81
C LYS A 663 1.29 7.45 -27.04
N GLU A 664 2.07 6.73 -27.87
CA GLU A 664 3.36 7.21 -28.35
C GLU A 664 3.24 8.54 -29.10
N GLY A 665 3.92 9.58 -28.60
CA GLY A 665 4.04 10.87 -29.27
C GLY A 665 5.43 11.04 -29.87
N SER A 666 5.62 10.52 -31.10
CA SER A 666 6.75 10.82 -32.00
C SER A 666 8.13 10.87 -31.33
N ALA A 667 8.78 9.71 -31.17
CA ALA A 667 10.05 9.54 -30.44
C ALA A 667 11.30 10.23 -31.04
N PHE A 668 11.13 11.18 -31.97
CA PHE A 668 12.17 12.02 -32.55
C PHE A 668 11.93 13.50 -32.22
N ARG A 669 12.01 13.85 -30.93
CA ARG A 669 12.14 15.23 -30.43
C ARG A 669 13.19 15.28 -29.33
N SER A 670 13.98 16.35 -29.30
CA SER A 670 15.10 16.49 -28.36
C SER A 670 14.62 16.77 -26.94
N GLU A 671 15.41 16.31 -25.97
CA GLU A 671 15.20 16.47 -24.52
C GLU A 671 14.83 17.92 -24.13
N HIS A 672 15.54 18.90 -24.68
CA HIS A 672 15.28 20.34 -24.49
C HIS A 672 13.89 20.86 -24.94
N LEU A 673 13.13 20.12 -25.75
CA LEU A 673 11.75 20.46 -26.10
C LEU A 673 10.73 19.84 -25.14
N ASN A 674 11.04 18.70 -24.53
CA ASN A 674 10.16 18.06 -23.54
C ASN A 674 10.03 18.96 -22.29
N ASP A 675 11.16 19.48 -21.78
CA ASP A 675 11.24 20.48 -20.68
C ASP A 675 10.39 21.75 -20.90
N ALA A 676 10.03 22.04 -22.16
CA ALA A 676 9.24 23.20 -22.56
C ALA A 676 7.74 22.87 -22.74
N GLU A 677 7.39 21.69 -23.27
CA GLU A 677 6.01 21.20 -23.36
C GLU A 677 5.48 20.73 -21.98
N GLU A 678 6.33 20.27 -21.05
CA GLU A 678 5.96 19.84 -19.69
C GLU A 678 5.33 20.97 -18.83
N LYS A 679 5.47 22.24 -19.26
CA LYS A 679 4.88 23.41 -18.60
C LYS A 679 3.58 23.89 -19.25
N THR A 680 3.11 23.24 -20.32
CA THR A 680 1.96 23.67 -21.13
C THR A 680 1.00 22.56 -21.55
N ALA A 681 1.42 21.28 -21.51
CA ALA A 681 0.53 20.13 -21.74
C ALA A 681 -0.13 19.66 -20.43
N SER A 682 -1.46 19.63 -20.38
CA SER A 682 -2.22 19.36 -19.14
C SER A 682 -2.42 17.89 -18.79
N GLU A 683 -2.06 16.94 -19.67
CA GLU A 683 -2.13 15.50 -19.38
C GLU A 683 -0.86 14.78 -19.88
N PRO A 684 -0.19 13.96 -19.04
CA PRO A 684 0.88 13.08 -19.48
C PRO A 684 0.34 11.94 -20.35
N ARG A 685 1.21 11.34 -21.19
CA ARG A 685 0.89 10.24 -22.12
C ARG A 685 0.71 8.90 -21.38
N ARG A 686 -0.35 8.83 -20.58
CA ARG A 686 -0.60 7.79 -19.58
C ARG A 686 -1.12 6.49 -20.22
N GLY A 687 -0.59 5.35 -19.77
CA GLY A 687 -1.08 4.01 -20.07
C GLY A 687 -1.43 3.23 -18.80
N LEU A 688 -2.00 2.04 -18.95
CA LEU A 688 -2.32 1.14 -17.82
C LEU A 688 -1.07 0.80 -16.98
N VAL A 689 0.12 0.70 -17.61
CA VAL A 689 1.41 0.53 -16.93
C VAL A 689 1.66 1.56 -15.83
N ASP A 690 1.08 2.76 -15.92
CA ASP A 690 1.26 3.82 -14.93
C ASP A 690 0.35 3.68 -13.69
N ASP A 691 -0.60 2.73 -13.70
CA ASP A 691 -1.39 2.26 -12.54
C ASP A 691 -0.97 0.86 -12.06
N MET A 692 -0.04 0.20 -12.76
CA MET A 692 0.47 -1.13 -12.41
C MET A 692 1.55 -1.06 -11.33
N ASP A 693 1.61 -2.08 -10.48
CA ASP A 693 2.67 -2.18 -9.46
C ASP A 693 3.96 -2.81 -10.00
N ASP A 694 5.02 -2.77 -9.20
CA ASP A 694 6.33 -3.30 -9.57
C ASP A 694 6.33 -4.82 -9.88
N GLY A 695 5.41 -5.61 -9.33
CA GLY A 695 5.29 -7.04 -9.59
C GLY A 695 4.56 -7.33 -10.91
N GLU A 696 3.47 -6.63 -11.19
CA GLU A 696 2.77 -6.71 -12.48
C GLU A 696 3.68 -6.24 -13.63
N LYS A 697 4.47 -5.18 -13.40
CA LYS A 697 5.49 -4.68 -14.34
C LYS A 697 6.62 -5.66 -14.54
N GLU A 698 7.10 -6.29 -13.47
CA GLU A 698 8.11 -7.33 -13.56
C GLU A 698 7.61 -8.54 -14.36
N ALA A 699 6.33 -8.92 -14.24
CA ALA A 699 5.76 -9.98 -15.07
C ALA A 699 5.77 -9.65 -16.58
N ILE A 700 5.51 -8.39 -16.97
CA ILE A 700 5.67 -7.94 -18.38
C ILE A 700 7.13 -8.07 -18.83
N LEU A 701 8.07 -7.63 -17.99
CA LEU A 701 9.50 -7.69 -18.31
C LEU A 701 9.98 -9.15 -18.45
N GLU A 702 9.54 -10.04 -17.58
CA GLU A 702 9.89 -11.46 -17.58
C GLU A 702 9.33 -12.22 -18.80
N VAL A 703 8.16 -11.81 -19.31
CA VAL A 703 7.64 -12.29 -20.61
C VAL A 703 8.56 -11.85 -21.75
N LYS A 704 8.99 -10.57 -21.80
CA LYS A 704 9.92 -10.10 -22.83
C LYS A 704 11.30 -10.78 -22.73
N MET A 705 11.78 -11.05 -21.52
CA MET A 705 12.99 -11.85 -21.30
C MET A 705 12.82 -13.29 -21.82
N THR A 706 11.67 -13.93 -21.61
CA THR A 706 11.39 -15.26 -22.21
C THR A 706 11.26 -15.19 -23.74
N GLN A 707 10.68 -14.14 -24.32
CA GLN A 707 10.64 -13.94 -25.78
C GLN A 707 12.06 -13.85 -26.36
N LEU A 708 12.95 -13.06 -25.75
CA LEU A 708 14.34 -12.92 -26.22
C LEU A 708 15.15 -14.23 -26.10
N ALA A 709 14.89 -15.06 -25.08
CA ALA A 709 15.52 -16.38 -24.96
C ALA A 709 14.99 -17.39 -26.02
N LEU A 710 13.74 -17.23 -26.49
CA LEU A 710 13.21 -18.02 -27.61
C LEU A 710 13.81 -17.56 -28.94
N ILE A 711 13.99 -16.25 -29.15
CA ILE A 711 14.66 -15.68 -30.33
C ILE A 711 16.12 -16.17 -30.39
N GLU A 712 16.85 -16.16 -29.27
CA GLU A 712 18.20 -16.74 -29.21
C GLU A 712 18.24 -18.21 -29.66
N LEU A 713 17.27 -19.02 -29.23
CA LEU A 713 17.21 -20.44 -29.53
C LEU A 713 16.81 -20.73 -30.99
N LEU A 714 15.99 -19.86 -31.60
CA LEU A 714 15.46 -20.02 -32.96
C LEU A 714 16.31 -19.37 -34.05
N GLU A 715 16.88 -18.19 -33.77
CA GLU A 715 17.54 -17.32 -34.75
C GLU A 715 19.02 -17.05 -34.42
N GLY A 716 19.46 -17.37 -33.20
CA GLY A 716 20.84 -17.26 -32.75
C GLY A 716 21.11 -16.07 -31.81
N PRO A 717 22.27 -16.08 -31.11
CA PRO A 717 22.59 -15.11 -30.08
C PRO A 717 22.77 -13.69 -30.63
N ASP A 718 23.25 -13.53 -31.87
CA ASP A 718 23.42 -12.24 -32.53
C ASP A 718 22.10 -11.47 -32.66
N VAL A 719 20.99 -12.16 -32.97
CA VAL A 719 19.67 -11.53 -33.09
C VAL A 719 19.13 -11.12 -31.71
N ALA A 720 19.33 -11.97 -30.69
CA ALA A 720 18.99 -11.65 -29.31
C ALA A 720 19.82 -10.47 -28.74
N VAL A 721 21.10 -10.35 -29.13
CA VAL A 721 21.93 -9.16 -28.84
C VAL A 721 21.33 -7.91 -29.48
N ASN A 722 20.96 -7.95 -30.76
CA ASN A 722 20.35 -6.79 -31.44
C ASN A 722 19.02 -6.36 -30.79
N ALA A 723 18.18 -7.31 -30.40
CA ALA A 723 16.90 -7.05 -29.73
C ALA A 723 17.05 -6.67 -28.22
N SER A 724 18.25 -6.78 -27.63
CA SER A 724 18.47 -6.48 -26.21
C SER A 724 18.19 -5.02 -25.83
N TYR A 725 18.34 -4.08 -26.76
CA TYR A 725 18.01 -2.66 -26.55
C TYR A 725 16.52 -2.46 -26.21
N GLU A 726 15.62 -3.25 -26.79
CA GLU A 726 14.18 -3.21 -26.49
C GLU A 726 13.90 -3.53 -25.02
N LEU A 727 14.68 -4.42 -24.40
CA LEU A 727 14.52 -4.81 -23.00
C LEU A 727 14.89 -3.66 -22.05
N LEU A 728 15.94 -2.90 -22.38
CA LEU A 728 16.36 -1.71 -21.63
C LEU A 728 15.39 -0.54 -21.84
N ALA A 729 14.86 -0.37 -23.06
CA ALA A 729 13.81 0.62 -23.35
C ALA A 729 12.50 0.28 -22.60
N LEU A 730 12.08 -0.99 -22.61
CA LEU A 730 10.92 -1.48 -21.86
C LEU A 730 11.09 -1.30 -20.35
N PHE A 731 12.25 -1.68 -19.79
CA PHE A 731 12.56 -1.43 -18.38
C PHE A 731 12.40 0.06 -18.03
N SER A 732 12.93 0.94 -18.89
CA SER A 732 12.84 2.40 -18.72
C SER A 732 11.39 2.91 -18.80
N ARG A 733 10.54 2.33 -19.65
CA ARG A 733 9.10 2.64 -19.71
C ARG A 733 8.32 2.13 -18.48
N LEU A 734 8.68 0.97 -17.93
CA LEU A 734 7.98 0.35 -16.79
C LEU A 734 8.35 1.02 -15.45
N PHE A 735 9.64 1.25 -15.22
CA PHE A 735 10.21 1.62 -13.91
C PHE A 735 10.85 3.02 -13.86
N GLY A 736 11.05 3.67 -15.01
CA GLY A 736 11.74 4.95 -15.11
C GLY A 736 13.25 4.85 -14.87
N ASN A 737 13.90 6.01 -14.66
CA ASN A 737 15.32 6.07 -14.34
C ASN A 737 15.59 5.67 -12.89
N VAL A 738 15.89 4.39 -12.67
CA VAL A 738 16.17 3.76 -11.36
C VAL A 738 17.59 4.05 -10.86
N ALA A 739 18.50 4.41 -11.76
CA ALA A 739 19.85 4.87 -11.42
C ALA A 739 19.77 5.95 -10.33
N PRO A 740 20.71 5.98 -9.35
CA PRO A 740 20.79 7.13 -8.46
C PRO A 740 20.87 8.39 -9.32
N GLN A 741 20.03 9.38 -9.01
CA GLN A 741 20.42 10.74 -9.35
C GLN A 741 21.80 10.93 -8.73
N GLN A 742 22.83 11.01 -9.58
CA GLN A 742 24.04 11.68 -9.16
C GLN A 742 23.56 13.05 -8.71
N LEU A 743 23.64 13.29 -7.39
CA LEU A 743 23.56 14.63 -6.85
C LEU A 743 24.75 15.36 -7.47
N THR A 744 24.52 15.91 -8.66
CA THR A 744 25.31 16.97 -9.22
C THR A 744 25.26 18.06 -8.17
N LEU A 745 26.34 18.10 -7.37
CA LEU A 745 26.68 19.20 -6.50
C LEU A 745 27.05 20.39 -7.38
N ASN A 746 26.06 20.83 -8.16
CA ASN A 746 25.91 22.20 -8.60
C ASN A 746 26.07 23.03 -7.33
N PRO A 747 27.21 23.74 -7.14
CA PRO A 747 27.34 24.61 -5.99
C PRO A 747 26.17 25.59 -6.05
N PRO A 748 25.48 25.85 -4.93
CA PRO A 748 24.24 26.60 -4.93
C PRO A 748 24.47 27.92 -5.66
N LYS A 749 23.63 28.23 -6.66
CA LYS A 749 23.75 29.44 -7.46
C LYS A 749 23.71 30.65 -6.52
N VAL A 750 24.87 31.23 -6.26
CA VAL A 750 24.99 32.46 -5.48
C VAL A 750 24.31 33.55 -6.28
N ASN A 751 23.19 34.05 -5.75
CA ASN A 751 22.59 35.28 -6.25
C ASN A 751 23.59 36.41 -5.97
N GLU A 752 24.33 36.83 -7.00
CA GLU A 752 25.22 38.00 -6.88
C GLU A 752 24.38 39.24 -6.51
N PRO A 753 24.73 39.98 -5.44
CA PRO A 753 24.13 41.28 -5.20
C PRO A 753 24.54 42.26 -6.31
N PRO A 754 23.70 43.26 -6.63
CA PRO A 754 23.99 44.20 -7.72
C PRO A 754 25.27 45.00 -7.46
N LYS A 755 26.06 45.17 -8.52
CA LYS A 755 27.42 45.72 -8.47
C LYS A 755 27.43 47.25 -8.59
N THR A 756 28.04 47.92 -7.62
CA THR A 756 28.56 49.29 -7.79
C THR A 756 30.04 49.32 -7.42
N SER A 757 30.89 49.54 -8.43
CA SER A 757 32.34 49.71 -8.31
C SER A 757 32.70 50.95 -7.47
N GLY A 758 33.87 51.05 -6.83
CA GLY A 758 35.00 50.12 -6.73
C GLY A 758 36.28 50.85 -6.32
N THR A 759 37.44 50.16 -6.35
CA THR A 759 38.79 50.68 -5.99
C THR A 759 38.98 51.04 -4.50
N LEU A 760 40.11 50.78 -3.80
CA LEU A 760 41.49 50.39 -4.17
C LEU A 760 42.10 49.31 -3.22
N ARG A 761 43.07 48.55 -3.75
CA ARG A 761 44.26 47.98 -3.08
C ARG A 761 44.12 47.07 -1.83
N THR A 762 44.06 45.76 -2.11
CA THR A 762 45.10 44.75 -1.74
C THR A 762 45.89 44.86 -0.42
N ILE A 763 45.90 43.77 0.36
CA ILE A 763 47.13 43.10 0.86
C ILE A 763 46.83 41.61 1.19
N ARG A 764 47.83 40.72 1.02
CA ARG A 764 47.77 39.31 1.46
C ARG A 764 48.12 39.20 2.95
N GLY A 765 47.50 38.30 3.71
CA GLY A 765 47.92 38.09 5.11
C GLY A 765 47.28 36.90 5.84
N SER A 766 47.64 35.67 5.47
CA SER A 766 47.69 34.58 6.46
C SER A 766 49.09 34.58 7.06
N ILE A 767 49.21 34.50 8.40
CA ILE A 767 50.24 33.76 9.16
C ILE A 767 50.16 34.05 10.68
N VAL A 768 50.13 32.97 11.46
CA VAL A 768 50.68 32.72 12.82
C VAL A 768 50.83 33.89 13.82
N GLY A 769 50.30 33.72 15.04
CA GLY A 769 50.65 34.52 16.22
C GLY A 769 50.39 33.76 17.54
N HIS A 770 51.43 33.54 18.35
CA HIS A 770 51.40 32.67 19.53
C HIS A 770 51.45 33.49 20.84
N ARG A 771 50.69 33.04 21.86
CA ARG A 771 50.94 33.20 23.32
C ARG A 771 50.59 34.53 24.03
N ASP A 772 50.15 34.36 25.30
CA ASP A 772 50.17 35.24 26.50
C ASP A 772 49.69 36.71 26.37
N ARG A 773 48.93 37.31 27.31
CA ARG A 773 48.99 37.22 28.79
C ARG A 773 47.79 37.93 29.48
N SER A 774 47.52 37.57 30.73
CA SER A 774 46.95 38.40 31.84
C SER A 774 45.58 39.16 31.77
N ARG A 775 44.68 38.73 32.68
CA ARG A 775 43.76 39.50 33.56
C ARG A 775 42.51 40.27 33.01
N PRO A 776 41.50 40.57 33.88
CA PRO A 776 40.21 41.22 33.57
C PRO A 776 40.31 42.77 33.78
N PRO A 777 39.24 43.63 33.77
CA PRO A 777 37.79 43.37 33.92
C PRO A 777 36.82 44.30 33.12
N THR A 778 35.59 44.47 33.63
CA THR A 778 34.62 45.58 33.37
C THR A 778 33.88 45.57 32.01
N ARG A 779 32.54 45.76 31.94
CA ARG A 779 31.71 46.98 32.12
C ARG A 779 31.94 47.94 30.92
N GLU A 780 30.94 48.42 30.16
CA GLU A 780 29.53 48.77 30.51
C GLU A 780 28.53 48.77 29.31
N GLN A 781 27.28 49.18 29.60
CA GLN A 781 26.26 49.93 28.82
C GLN A 781 26.57 50.45 27.40
N SER A 782 25.62 50.90 26.55
CA SER A 782 24.15 50.78 26.36
C SER A 782 23.73 51.84 25.31
N SER A 783 22.49 51.79 24.80
CA SER A 783 21.83 52.86 23.98
C SER A 783 22.46 53.09 22.58
N THR A 784 21.82 53.72 21.58
CA THR A 784 20.70 54.70 21.49
C THR A 784 19.77 54.41 20.29
N THR A 785 18.64 55.10 19.98
CA THR A 785 17.47 55.59 20.76
C THR A 785 16.32 55.93 19.79
N THR A 786 15.06 55.50 20.07
CA THR A 786 13.79 56.13 19.62
C THR A 786 13.51 56.20 18.09
N VAL A 787 12.33 56.49 17.52
CA VAL A 787 10.98 57.04 17.88
C VAL A 787 9.94 56.21 17.04
N SER A 788 8.66 55.95 17.33
CA SER A 788 7.62 56.34 18.33
C SER A 788 6.95 55.04 18.91
N GLU A 789 5.76 54.87 19.52
CA GLU A 789 4.39 55.48 19.59
C GLU A 789 3.48 55.30 18.34
N LYS A 790 2.15 55.12 18.40
CA LYS A 790 1.11 54.87 19.45
C LYS A 790 -0.09 54.17 18.74
N SER A 791 -1.11 53.50 19.32
CA SER A 791 -1.67 53.23 20.66
C SER A 791 -2.83 52.20 20.44
N ARG A 792 -3.54 51.50 21.36
CA ARG A 792 -3.69 51.22 22.82
C ARG A 792 -4.81 50.10 22.90
N SER A 793 -5.29 49.46 23.97
CA SER A 793 -4.98 49.19 25.40
C SER A 793 -6.12 48.27 25.93
N ALA A 794 -6.04 47.41 26.96
CA ALA A 794 -4.96 46.83 27.78
C ALA A 794 -5.59 45.80 28.78
N SER A 795 -4.81 45.28 29.73
CA SER A 795 -5.25 44.60 30.99
C SER A 795 -5.70 43.13 30.88
N ALA A 796 -5.35 42.19 31.78
CA ALA A 796 -4.25 42.11 32.76
C ALA A 796 -4.05 40.65 33.24
N ARG A 797 -2.89 40.34 33.85
CA ARG A 797 -2.66 39.12 34.63
C ARG A 797 -1.68 39.41 35.79
N PRO A 798 -1.91 38.93 37.03
CA PRO A 798 -1.08 39.24 38.20
C PRO A 798 0.20 38.39 38.29
N ALA A 799 1.03 38.68 39.29
CA ALA A 799 2.46 38.35 39.35
C ALA A 799 2.85 37.15 40.25
N THR A 800 4.16 36.98 40.38
CA THR A 800 4.92 35.89 41.01
C THR A 800 4.79 35.80 42.54
N SER A 801 5.15 34.64 43.14
CA SER A 801 6.40 34.52 43.92
C SER A 801 6.59 33.19 44.67
N LYS A 802 7.85 32.96 45.10
CA LYS A 802 8.38 32.02 46.11
C LYS A 802 8.78 30.61 45.67
N THR A 803 9.68 30.05 46.48
CA THR A 803 10.76 29.10 46.16
C THR A 803 10.84 27.97 47.21
N VAL A 804 11.89 27.14 47.10
CA VAL A 804 12.27 25.97 47.93
C VAL A 804 11.68 24.66 47.39
N GLY A 805 12.43 23.56 47.19
CA GLY A 805 13.90 23.41 47.24
C GLY A 805 14.35 22.10 47.90
N SER A 806 14.91 21.17 47.12
CA SER A 806 15.69 20.02 47.59
C SER A 806 16.60 19.52 46.46
N ALA A 807 17.64 18.76 46.77
CA ALA A 807 18.72 18.38 45.86
C ALA A 807 18.93 16.86 45.78
N ALA A 808 19.57 16.41 44.69
CA ALA A 808 20.14 15.07 44.57
C ALA A 808 21.69 15.19 44.56
N PRO A 809 22.42 14.51 45.46
CA PRO A 809 23.87 14.62 45.58
C PRO A 809 24.64 13.62 44.71
N ALA A 810 25.97 13.75 44.68
CA ALA A 810 26.87 12.84 43.97
C ALA A 810 27.61 11.87 44.91
N ILE A 811 27.93 10.69 44.38
CA ILE A 811 29.05 9.76 44.68
C ILE A 811 29.54 9.68 46.14
N GLN A 812 29.46 8.47 46.71
CA GLN A 812 30.48 7.95 47.62
C GLN A 812 30.89 6.53 47.21
N VAL A 813 32.19 6.22 47.40
CA VAL A 813 32.80 4.90 47.28
C VAL A 813 33.71 4.73 48.50
N THR A 814 33.75 3.53 49.07
CA THR A 814 34.70 3.16 50.13
C THR A 814 35.63 2.06 49.64
N GLY A 815 36.94 2.24 49.84
CA GLY A 815 37.92 1.15 49.85
C GLY A 815 37.90 0.37 51.18
N ASP A 816 38.87 -0.47 51.52
CA ASP A 816 40.22 -0.61 50.94
C ASP A 816 40.80 -2.02 51.16
N GLY A 817 41.89 -2.31 50.44
CA GLY A 817 42.93 -3.28 50.83
C GLY A 817 42.97 -4.61 50.06
N ASN A 818 44.14 -5.21 49.77
CA ASN A 818 45.54 -4.74 49.72
C ASN A 818 46.41 -5.89 49.13
N GLU A 819 47.56 -5.76 48.46
CA GLU A 819 48.29 -4.64 47.82
C GLU A 819 49.48 -5.19 46.96
N VAL A 820 50.22 -4.32 46.24
CA VAL A 820 51.70 -4.42 45.95
C VAL A 820 52.25 -5.52 44.98
N PRO A 821 53.27 -5.25 44.11
CA PRO A 821 53.73 -3.99 43.46
C PRO A 821 54.11 -4.13 41.93
N PRO A 822 54.64 -3.08 41.25
CA PRO A 822 54.76 -3.03 39.76
C PRO A 822 56.16 -2.61 39.18
N SER A 823 56.28 -2.56 37.84
CA SER A 823 57.31 -1.80 37.07
C SER A 823 57.01 -1.83 35.55
N ARG A 824 57.19 -0.81 34.68
CA ARG A 824 57.46 0.64 34.80
C ARG A 824 57.00 1.38 33.51
N ARG A 825 56.82 2.70 33.61
CA ARG A 825 56.70 3.74 32.55
C ARG A 825 58.06 4.03 31.85
N PRO A 826 58.21 4.93 30.84
CA PRO A 826 57.24 5.63 29.94
C PRO A 826 57.73 5.82 28.46
N SER A 827 57.01 6.64 27.67
CA SER A 827 57.53 7.88 27.03
C SER A 827 57.64 8.04 25.49
N THR A 828 57.29 9.27 25.08
CA THR A 828 57.76 10.09 23.93
C THR A 828 57.69 9.60 22.47
N ALA A 829 57.16 10.49 21.63
CA ALA A 829 57.41 10.50 20.19
C ALA A 829 58.80 11.06 19.85
N GLN A 830 59.35 10.70 18.68
CA GLN A 830 59.92 11.73 17.80
C GLN A 830 60.02 11.35 16.32
N THR A 831 59.74 12.38 15.53
CA THR A 831 60.01 12.59 14.10
C THR A 831 61.40 12.18 13.60
N ARG A 832 61.47 11.75 12.32
CA ARG A 832 62.17 12.45 11.21
C ARG A 832 61.78 11.78 9.88
N ARG A 833 61.43 12.47 8.78
CA ARG A 833 62.06 13.60 8.04
C ARG A 833 63.46 13.28 7.50
N SER A 834 63.52 12.88 6.23
CA SER A 834 64.06 13.65 5.08
C SER A 834 63.70 12.88 3.80
N GLY A 835 63.48 13.45 2.61
CA GLY A 835 63.97 14.70 2.03
C GLY A 835 64.92 14.36 0.87
N SER A 836 65.02 15.11 -0.22
CA SER A 836 64.35 16.37 -0.62
C SER A 836 64.66 16.68 -2.09
N ARG A 837 64.06 17.75 -2.65
CA ARG A 837 64.48 18.46 -3.89
C ARG A 837 64.23 17.67 -5.20
N GLN A 838 64.07 18.29 -6.39
CA GLN A 838 64.10 19.72 -6.79
C GLN A 838 63.09 19.93 -7.95
N ARG A 839 62.46 21.12 -8.09
CA ARG A 839 62.66 22.13 -9.17
C ARG A 839 62.70 21.61 -10.64
N ASN A 840 62.19 22.33 -11.65
CA ASN A 840 61.29 23.50 -11.73
C ASN A 840 60.99 23.81 -13.23
N SER A 841 59.84 24.45 -13.53
CA SER A 841 59.67 25.29 -14.75
C SER A 841 59.60 24.55 -16.13
N LEU A 842 59.19 25.10 -17.29
CA LEU A 842 58.83 26.47 -17.73
C LEU A 842 57.82 26.44 -18.94
N ARG A 843 56.65 27.09 -18.80
CA ARG A 843 55.91 27.95 -19.78
C ARG A 843 55.73 27.61 -21.30
N LYS A 844 54.44 27.69 -21.71
CA LYS A 844 53.83 28.67 -22.68
C LYS A 844 53.99 28.49 -24.21
N ARG A 845 52.83 28.40 -24.93
CA ARG A 845 52.32 29.44 -25.88
C ARG A 845 50.85 29.19 -26.30
N ASP A 846 50.15 30.26 -26.70
CA ASP A 846 48.70 30.33 -26.97
C ASP A 846 48.34 30.49 -28.48
N ARG A 847 47.03 30.39 -28.77
CA ARG A 847 46.25 30.85 -29.96
C ARG A 847 46.06 29.86 -31.14
N SER A 848 45.03 29.96 -32.00
CA SER A 848 43.61 30.45 -31.93
C SER A 848 42.94 30.34 -33.34
N GLY A 849 41.66 29.94 -33.44
CA GLY A 849 40.73 30.58 -34.40
C GLY A 849 40.05 29.78 -35.54
N SER A 850 38.71 29.89 -35.58
CA SER A 850 37.80 30.09 -36.73
C SER A 850 37.41 29.00 -37.77
N ARG A 851 36.12 28.59 -37.67
CA ARG A 851 35.00 28.72 -38.64
C ARG A 851 34.94 27.96 -39.99
N GLN A 852 33.70 27.48 -40.28
CA GLN A 852 33.01 27.37 -41.59
C GLN A 852 33.50 26.30 -42.60
N ARG A 853 32.67 25.75 -43.53
CA ARG A 853 31.19 25.55 -43.65
C ARG A 853 30.92 24.46 -44.73
N THR A 854 29.71 23.90 -44.80
CA THR A 854 29.27 22.95 -45.87
C THR A 854 28.84 23.67 -47.17
N PRO A 855 28.64 22.95 -48.30
CA PRO A 855 27.27 22.63 -48.75
C PRO A 855 27.09 21.25 -49.47
N SER A 856 25.88 21.03 -50.02
CA SER A 856 25.27 19.81 -50.63
C SER A 856 25.40 19.76 -52.20
N THR A 857 24.65 19.02 -53.07
CA THR A 857 23.19 18.68 -53.14
C THR A 857 22.82 17.76 -54.34
N SER A 858 21.71 16.98 -54.23
CA SER A 858 20.75 16.49 -55.30
C SER A 858 21.28 15.62 -56.49
N PHE A 859 20.54 14.72 -57.19
CA PHE A 859 19.15 14.58 -57.72
C PHE A 859 18.81 13.06 -57.96
N SER A 860 17.64 12.51 -58.41
CA SER A 860 16.21 12.88 -58.61
C SER A 860 15.30 11.60 -58.77
N GLN A 861 14.31 11.57 -59.71
CA GLN A 861 13.25 10.56 -60.00
C GLN A 861 12.63 10.88 -61.41
N PRO A 862 11.60 10.19 -62.01
CA PRO A 862 10.98 8.84 -61.83
C PRO A 862 10.63 8.06 -63.17
N GLU A 863 9.84 6.97 -63.09
CA GLU A 863 8.92 6.36 -64.13
C GLU A 863 9.50 5.66 -65.40
N THR A 864 8.81 4.77 -66.18
CA THR A 864 7.38 4.33 -66.27
C THR A 864 7.17 2.82 -66.68
N VAL A 865 5.90 2.40 -66.84
CA VAL A 865 5.26 1.04 -66.96
C VAL A 865 5.28 0.38 -68.38
N VAL A 866 5.11 -0.97 -68.49
CA VAL A 866 4.21 -1.75 -69.44
C VAL A 866 4.46 -3.30 -69.44
N ASP A 867 3.41 -4.10 -69.71
CA ASP A 867 3.27 -5.57 -69.50
C ASP A 867 3.79 -6.54 -70.59
N GLY A 868 3.84 -7.86 -70.28
CA GLY A 868 4.00 -8.96 -71.27
C GLY A 868 4.18 -10.41 -70.75
N GLU A 869 3.08 -11.14 -70.50
CA GLU A 869 3.00 -12.62 -70.31
C GLU A 869 2.86 -13.37 -71.68
N PRO A 870 2.90 -14.73 -71.80
CA PRO A 870 3.18 -15.81 -70.83
C PRO A 870 4.21 -16.89 -71.28
N SER A 871 4.68 -17.77 -70.37
CA SER A 871 5.13 -19.16 -70.70
C SER A 871 5.35 -20.06 -69.46
N HIS A 872 5.40 -21.39 -69.65
CA HIS A 872 5.10 -22.39 -68.60
C HIS A 872 6.24 -23.31 -68.11
N ARG A 873 6.28 -23.49 -66.77
CA ARG A 873 6.66 -24.72 -66.00
C ARG A 873 8.15 -25.22 -66.04
N PRO A 874 8.58 -26.05 -65.08
CA PRO A 874 8.30 -26.03 -63.63
C PRO A 874 9.60 -26.13 -62.77
N ALA A 875 9.58 -25.64 -61.53
CA ALA A 875 10.73 -25.70 -60.61
C ALA A 875 10.55 -26.73 -59.48
N SER A 876 11.67 -27.20 -58.91
CA SER A 876 11.70 -28.20 -57.83
C SER A 876 11.27 -27.62 -56.48
N VAL A 877 10.75 -28.48 -55.60
CA VAL A 877 10.52 -28.16 -54.20
C VAL A 877 11.86 -28.00 -53.48
N ASN A 878 12.09 -26.82 -52.90
CA ASN A 878 12.89 -26.57 -51.70
C ASN A 878 12.55 -25.15 -51.23
N GLY A 879 11.87 -25.01 -50.10
CA GLY A 879 11.41 -23.74 -49.58
C GLY A 879 11.72 -23.61 -48.09
N THR A 880 12.76 -22.84 -47.77
CA THR A 880 13.05 -22.40 -46.41
C THR A 880 12.23 -21.13 -46.15
N GLU A 881 11.16 -21.23 -45.37
CA GLU A 881 10.40 -20.05 -44.95
C GLU A 881 11.11 -19.39 -43.76
N GLN A 882 11.80 -18.27 -44.01
CA GLN A 882 12.20 -17.34 -42.95
C GLN A 882 10.94 -16.60 -42.48
N PHE A 883 10.71 -16.57 -41.16
CA PHE A 883 9.65 -15.80 -40.53
C PHE A 883 10.24 -14.56 -39.86
N ASP A 884 9.89 -13.36 -40.35
CA ASP A 884 10.37 -12.09 -39.81
C ASP A 884 9.72 -11.76 -38.44
N PHE A 885 10.35 -12.15 -37.34
CA PHE A 885 9.89 -11.80 -35.98
C PHE A 885 10.07 -10.32 -35.61
N ALA A 886 10.92 -9.57 -36.32
CA ALA A 886 11.36 -8.22 -35.94
C ALA A 886 10.54 -7.08 -36.56
N ASN A 887 9.26 -6.91 -36.16
CA ASN A 887 8.42 -5.79 -36.64
C ASN A 887 7.43 -5.22 -35.59
N PHE A 888 7.91 -4.86 -34.39
CA PHE A 888 7.15 -3.99 -33.49
C PHE A 888 7.34 -2.50 -33.85
N SER A 889 6.22 -1.82 -34.14
CA SER A 889 6.10 -0.38 -34.50
C SER A 889 6.49 0.03 -35.94
N GLY A 890 5.57 -0.16 -36.89
CA GLY A 890 5.65 0.39 -38.25
C GLY A 890 4.27 0.58 -38.90
N LYS A 891 3.79 1.83 -39.07
CA LYS A 891 2.45 2.12 -39.61
C LYS A 891 2.38 1.97 -41.14
N ARG A 892 1.36 1.25 -41.64
CA ARG A 892 0.63 1.61 -42.89
C ARG A 892 -0.83 1.14 -42.83
N GLN A 893 -1.68 1.73 -43.68
CA GLN A 893 -3.14 1.57 -43.61
C GLN A 893 -3.67 0.51 -44.58
N LEU A 894 -4.71 -0.19 -44.11
CA LEU A 894 -5.91 -0.62 -44.86
C LEU A 894 -5.75 -1.19 -46.27
N SER A 895 -6.01 -2.49 -46.38
CA SER A 895 -6.95 -3.00 -47.39
C SER A 895 -7.84 -4.09 -46.76
N SER A 896 -9.07 -4.27 -47.27
CA SER A 896 -10.11 -5.07 -46.63
C SER A 896 -10.23 -6.47 -47.23
N ALA A 897 -10.22 -7.52 -46.40
CA ALA A 897 -10.57 -8.88 -46.82
C ALA A 897 -11.42 -9.62 -45.76
N SER A 898 -12.72 -9.68 -46.05
CA SER A 898 -13.65 -10.79 -45.77
C SER A 898 -13.39 -11.75 -44.59
N SER A 899 -14.29 -11.70 -43.60
CA SER A 899 -14.52 -12.80 -42.67
C SER A 899 -15.00 -14.07 -43.39
N LEU A 900 -14.36 -15.21 -43.10
CA LEU A 900 -14.86 -16.54 -43.45
C LEU A 900 -14.69 -17.49 -42.26
N SER A 901 -15.62 -17.41 -41.31
CA SER A 901 -15.83 -18.50 -40.36
C SER A 901 -16.38 -19.72 -41.12
N ARG A 902 -15.76 -20.89 -40.91
CA ARG A 902 -16.35 -22.17 -41.31
C ARG A 902 -16.29 -23.13 -40.13
N GLU A 903 -17.34 -23.09 -39.33
CA GLU A 903 -17.57 -24.06 -38.27
C GLU A 903 -17.54 -25.49 -38.83
N ARG A 904 -17.00 -26.41 -38.03
CA ARG A 904 -17.28 -27.83 -38.19
C ARG A 904 -17.62 -28.42 -36.83
N THR A 905 -18.92 -28.38 -36.51
CA THR A 905 -19.50 -29.03 -35.34
C THR A 905 -19.31 -30.54 -35.39
N LEU A 906 -19.22 -31.16 -34.22
CA LEU A 906 -19.75 -32.47 -33.80
C LEU A 906 -19.41 -32.64 -32.29
N PRO A 907 -20.09 -33.50 -31.51
CA PRO A 907 -20.81 -32.98 -30.36
C PRO A 907 -20.26 -33.42 -28.98
N ALA A 908 -20.61 -32.65 -27.96
CA ALA A 908 -20.56 -33.10 -26.57
C ALA A 908 -21.67 -34.14 -26.30
N LEU A 909 -21.37 -35.12 -25.44
CA LEU A 909 -22.32 -36.12 -24.96
C LEU A 909 -22.41 -36.07 -23.42
N ASN A 910 -23.46 -36.66 -22.86
CA ASN A 910 -23.70 -36.85 -21.42
C ASN A 910 -24.08 -35.61 -20.60
N SER A 911 -25.18 -34.97 -21.02
CA SER A 911 -26.14 -34.38 -20.06
C SER A 911 -27.21 -35.43 -19.74
N TYR A 912 -27.28 -35.90 -18.49
CA TYR A 912 -28.48 -36.51 -17.90
C TYR A 912 -28.44 -36.36 -16.36
N LEU A 913 -29.64 -36.28 -15.75
CA LEU A 913 -29.92 -36.04 -14.32
C LEU A 913 -29.87 -34.58 -13.84
N SER A 914 -30.71 -33.74 -14.47
CA SER A 914 -31.42 -32.67 -13.74
C SER A 914 -32.92 -32.99 -13.73
N THR A 915 -33.52 -33.11 -12.54
CA THR A 915 -34.96 -33.00 -12.32
C THR A 915 -35.20 -31.88 -11.32
N ALA A 916 -36.20 -31.05 -11.59
CA ALA A 916 -36.31 -29.72 -10.98
C ALA A 916 -37.14 -29.69 -9.70
N SER A 917 -36.77 -28.77 -8.82
CA SER A 917 -37.68 -28.12 -7.86
C SER A 917 -37.45 -26.61 -7.94
N THR A 918 -38.32 -25.91 -8.66
CA THR A 918 -38.34 -24.45 -8.70
C THR A 918 -38.88 -23.89 -7.40
N ASP A 919 -38.21 -22.92 -6.77
CA ASP A 919 -38.95 -21.83 -6.10
C ASP A 919 -38.16 -20.53 -5.94
N THR A 920 -38.92 -19.43 -5.88
CA THR A 920 -38.59 -18.06 -5.45
C THR A 920 -37.15 -17.53 -5.55
N GLY A 921 -36.89 -16.80 -6.63
CA GLY A 921 -36.43 -15.40 -6.59
C GLY A 921 -35.28 -14.97 -5.67
N GLY A 922 -34.06 -14.95 -6.23
CA GLY A 922 -32.93 -14.18 -5.70
C GLY A 922 -31.96 -13.82 -6.81
N GLU A 923 -31.75 -12.53 -7.07
CA GLU A 923 -30.81 -12.04 -8.09
C GLU A 923 -29.37 -12.21 -7.60
N LEU A 924 -28.75 -13.33 -7.99
CA LEU A 924 -27.34 -13.61 -7.69
C LEU A 924 -26.44 -12.84 -8.66
N SER A 925 -25.99 -11.65 -8.24
CA SER A 925 -25.07 -10.79 -9.01
C SER A 925 -23.85 -11.54 -9.56
N ALA A 926 -23.45 -11.20 -10.79
CA ALA A 926 -22.35 -11.84 -11.52
C ALA A 926 -20.99 -11.84 -10.77
N GLU A 927 -20.81 -10.90 -9.82
CA GLU A 927 -19.69 -10.86 -8.86
C GLU A 927 -19.35 -12.21 -8.21
N ILE A 928 -20.34 -13.09 -8.04
CA ILE A 928 -20.19 -14.35 -7.30
C ILE A 928 -19.37 -15.40 -8.06
N LEU A 929 -19.29 -15.32 -9.40
CA LEU A 929 -18.69 -16.36 -10.26
C LEU A 929 -17.21 -16.12 -10.61
N HIS A 930 -16.71 -14.89 -10.47
CA HIS A 930 -15.31 -14.56 -10.73
C HIS A 930 -14.57 -14.43 -9.39
N ALA A 931 -13.46 -15.17 -9.24
CA ALA A 931 -12.89 -15.43 -7.92
C ALA A 931 -12.29 -14.17 -7.27
N SER A 932 -12.89 -13.75 -6.14
CA SER A 932 -12.47 -12.58 -5.34
C SER A 932 -10.94 -12.46 -5.19
N THR A 933 -10.35 -11.48 -5.86
CA THR A 933 -8.90 -11.42 -6.11
C THR A 933 -8.10 -11.11 -4.84
N ASP A 934 -8.56 -10.19 -3.99
CA ASP A 934 -7.83 -9.82 -2.77
C ASP A 934 -8.04 -10.83 -1.63
N LEU A 935 -7.07 -11.73 -1.46
CA LEU A 935 -6.70 -12.22 -0.13
C LEU A 935 -5.80 -11.21 0.58
N LEU A 936 -4.78 -10.71 -0.12
CA LEU A 936 -3.82 -9.74 0.41
C LEU A 936 -4.23 -8.32 0.01
N PRO A 937 -3.99 -7.31 0.88
CA PRO A 937 -4.10 -5.91 0.49
C PRO A 937 -2.90 -5.50 -0.39
N LEU A 938 -3.06 -4.44 -1.19
CA LEU A 938 -1.97 -3.85 -1.97
C LEU A 938 -0.84 -3.37 -1.05
N ILE A 939 0.32 -4.03 -1.11
CA ILE A 939 1.47 -3.68 -0.27
C ILE A 939 2.24 -2.50 -0.88
N GLN A 940 2.35 -1.43 -0.10
CA GLN A 940 3.28 -0.34 -0.33
C GLN A 940 4.62 -0.69 0.33
N PHE A 941 5.72 -0.45 -0.37
CA PHE A 941 7.07 -0.55 0.18
C PHE A 941 7.61 0.87 0.43
N SER A 942 8.65 1.01 1.28
CA SER A 942 9.38 2.28 1.34
C SER A 942 10.01 2.59 -0.02
N LYS A 943 10.14 3.88 -0.37
CA LYS A 943 10.67 4.30 -1.68
C LYS A 943 12.08 3.77 -1.94
N ASP A 944 12.88 3.66 -0.90
CA ASP A 944 14.24 3.12 -0.94
C ASP A 944 14.22 1.61 -1.22
N LYS A 945 13.22 0.89 -0.71
CA LYS A 945 12.99 -0.54 -0.96
C LYS A 945 12.36 -0.83 -2.33
N GLU A 946 11.49 0.04 -2.83
CA GLU A 946 11.09 0.02 -4.25
C GLU A 946 12.31 0.22 -5.16
N ARG A 947 13.11 1.26 -4.90
CA ARG A 947 14.33 1.55 -5.66
C ARG A 947 15.33 0.39 -5.59
N ALA A 948 15.49 -0.25 -4.43
CA ALA A 948 16.30 -1.46 -4.29
C ALA A 948 15.76 -2.61 -5.16
N ARG A 949 14.46 -2.95 -5.05
CA ARG A 949 13.82 -4.00 -5.88
C ARG A 949 13.97 -3.73 -7.37
N ARG A 950 13.70 -2.51 -7.83
CA ARG A 950 13.86 -2.10 -9.24
C ARG A 950 15.32 -2.20 -9.70
N THR A 951 16.28 -1.92 -8.82
CA THR A 951 17.71 -2.09 -9.11
C THR A 951 18.09 -3.56 -9.24
N THR A 952 17.55 -4.44 -8.38
CA THR A 952 17.72 -5.90 -8.48
C THR A 952 17.18 -6.45 -9.81
N ILE A 953 16.03 -5.95 -10.27
CA ILE A 953 15.47 -6.29 -11.59
C ILE A 953 16.42 -5.82 -12.71
N LEU A 954 16.97 -4.60 -12.63
CA LEU A 954 17.93 -4.09 -13.61
C LEU A 954 19.24 -4.89 -13.64
N ILE A 955 19.72 -5.36 -12.49
CA ILE A 955 20.87 -6.29 -12.40
C ILE A 955 20.56 -7.59 -13.15
N ARG A 956 19.37 -8.17 -12.97
CA ARG A 956 18.94 -9.38 -13.71
C ARG A 956 18.89 -9.16 -15.22
N VAL A 957 18.45 -7.98 -15.67
CA VAL A 957 18.47 -7.58 -17.08
C VAL A 957 19.91 -7.50 -17.61
N TRP A 958 20.82 -6.80 -16.93
CA TRP A 958 22.22 -6.70 -17.35
C TRP A 958 22.94 -8.05 -17.42
N LEU A 959 22.70 -8.95 -16.46
CA LEU A 959 23.29 -10.29 -16.46
C LEU A 959 22.74 -11.16 -17.59
N MET A 960 21.46 -11.03 -17.95
CA MET A 960 20.90 -11.71 -19.12
C MET A 960 21.50 -11.19 -20.43
N ILE A 961 21.68 -9.88 -20.56
CA ILE A 961 22.33 -9.25 -21.73
C ILE A 961 23.81 -9.65 -21.82
N ALA A 962 24.52 -9.73 -20.69
CA ALA A 962 25.87 -10.30 -20.62
C ALA A 962 25.89 -11.76 -21.11
N GLY A 963 24.89 -12.57 -20.72
CA GLY A 963 24.73 -13.93 -21.21
C GLY A 963 24.59 -14.03 -22.74
N PHE A 964 23.84 -13.11 -23.37
CA PHE A 964 23.76 -13.03 -24.84
C PHE A 964 25.12 -12.66 -25.47
N TYR A 965 25.75 -11.58 -25.00
CA TYR A 965 27.09 -11.19 -25.49
C TYR A 965 28.13 -12.31 -25.33
N ARG A 966 28.08 -13.08 -24.23
CA ARG A 966 28.96 -14.22 -23.97
C ARG A 966 28.73 -15.41 -24.92
N ARG A 967 27.54 -15.53 -25.53
CA ARG A 967 27.22 -16.59 -26.51
C ARG A 967 27.36 -16.14 -27.96
N ALA A 968 27.46 -14.82 -28.20
CA ALA A 968 27.84 -14.22 -29.48
C ALA A 968 29.37 -13.94 -29.60
N ASP A 969 30.20 -14.55 -28.74
CA ASP A 969 31.66 -14.28 -28.61
C ASP A 969 32.06 -12.80 -28.39
N MET A 970 31.10 -11.91 -28.09
CA MET A 970 31.28 -10.48 -27.80
C MET A 970 31.83 -10.26 -26.38
N HIS A 971 33.01 -10.83 -26.13
CA HIS A 971 33.58 -10.97 -24.79
C HIS A 971 33.82 -9.66 -24.03
N ASP A 972 34.10 -8.54 -24.72
CA ASP A 972 34.34 -7.25 -24.07
C ASP A 972 33.05 -6.46 -23.80
N ASP A 973 32.02 -6.58 -24.64
CA ASP A 973 30.68 -6.04 -24.35
C ASP A 973 29.98 -6.83 -23.24
N CYS A 974 30.16 -8.15 -23.20
CA CYS A 974 29.81 -8.98 -22.04
C CYS A 974 30.46 -8.44 -20.76
N LYS A 975 31.77 -8.14 -20.81
CA LYS A 975 32.50 -7.58 -19.66
C LYS A 975 31.92 -6.21 -19.26
N GLY A 976 31.57 -5.37 -20.24
CA GLY A 976 30.85 -4.12 -20.03
C GLY A 976 29.56 -4.32 -19.23
N ALA A 977 28.65 -5.17 -19.73
CA ALA A 977 27.37 -5.48 -19.10
C ALA A 977 27.51 -6.02 -17.66
N VAL A 978 28.44 -6.95 -17.41
CA VAL A 978 28.70 -7.45 -16.04
C VAL A 978 29.26 -6.34 -15.13
N THR A 979 30.10 -5.43 -15.64
CA THR A 979 30.56 -4.28 -14.82
C THR A 979 29.48 -3.24 -14.53
N GLU A 980 28.45 -3.09 -15.37
CA GLU A 980 27.28 -2.27 -15.00
C GLU A 980 26.45 -2.95 -13.89
N ALA A 981 26.19 -4.25 -14.01
CA ALA A 981 25.57 -5.03 -12.92
C ALA A 981 26.37 -4.90 -11.61
N GLN A 982 27.70 -4.99 -11.67
CA GLN A 982 28.60 -4.84 -10.52
C GLN A 982 28.48 -3.46 -9.85
N LYS A 983 28.42 -2.37 -10.63
CA LYS A 983 28.23 -1.00 -10.10
C LYS A 983 26.89 -0.83 -9.39
N LEU A 984 25.83 -1.46 -9.91
CA LEU A 984 24.50 -1.45 -9.29
C LEU A 984 24.51 -2.21 -7.94
N VAL A 985 25.15 -3.38 -7.86
CA VAL A 985 25.32 -4.11 -6.58
C VAL A 985 26.13 -3.28 -5.56
N GLN A 986 27.24 -2.66 -5.99
CA GLN A 986 28.03 -1.76 -5.14
C GLN A 986 27.22 -0.57 -4.62
N ALA A 987 26.32 -0.01 -5.44
CA ALA A 987 25.43 1.08 -5.01
C ALA A 987 24.41 0.62 -3.97
N LEU A 988 23.83 -0.58 -4.12
CA LEU A 988 22.92 -1.18 -3.13
C LEU A 988 23.63 -1.50 -1.81
N GLU A 989 24.85 -2.05 -1.86
CA GLU A 989 25.67 -2.28 -0.66
C GLU A 989 26.01 -0.95 0.04
N ALA A 990 26.33 0.11 -0.71
CA ALA A 990 26.60 1.43 -0.15
C ALA A 990 25.37 2.09 0.49
N ASP A 991 24.17 1.93 -0.10
CA ASP A 991 22.91 2.45 0.46
C ASP A 991 22.47 1.63 1.70
N SER A 992 22.53 0.30 1.66
CA SER A 992 22.19 -0.58 2.80
C SER A 992 23.08 -0.35 4.04
N ASN A 993 24.38 -0.09 3.85
CA ASN A 993 25.29 0.25 4.96
C ASN A 993 24.97 1.61 5.61
N ARG A 994 24.35 2.55 4.88
CA ARG A 994 23.88 3.84 5.44
C ARG A 994 22.68 3.62 6.35
N GLU A 995 21.71 2.82 5.93
CA GLU A 995 20.49 2.50 6.70
C GLU A 995 20.81 1.67 7.96
N SER A 996 21.71 0.69 7.83
CA SER A 996 22.19 -0.15 8.95
C SER A 996 22.97 0.65 10.00
N SER A 997 23.49 1.84 9.65
CA SER A 997 24.13 2.78 10.58
C SER A 997 23.11 3.68 11.30
N ALA A 998 21.87 3.74 10.83
CA ALA A 998 20.81 4.60 11.38
C ALA A 998 19.74 3.80 12.17
N SER A 999 19.50 2.55 11.80
CA SER A 999 18.65 1.62 12.55
C SER A 999 19.46 0.41 13.01
N GLY A 1000 19.47 0.14 14.32
CA GLY A 1000 20.27 -0.94 14.94
C GLY A 1000 19.72 -2.35 14.72
N ALA A 1001 19.13 -2.62 13.56
CA ALA A 1001 18.66 -3.95 13.17
C ALA A 1001 19.84 -4.78 12.62
N GLY A 1002 19.90 -6.07 13.00
CA GLY A 1002 20.97 -6.97 12.54
C GLY A 1002 20.82 -7.42 11.08
N LYS A 1003 21.89 -8.00 10.51
CA LYS A 1003 21.94 -8.58 9.16
C LYS A 1003 21.03 -9.82 8.98
N ASN A 1004 19.72 -9.62 9.02
CA ASN A 1004 18.73 -10.58 8.52
C ASN A 1004 18.24 -10.08 7.14
N SER A 1005 18.12 -10.95 6.14
CA SER A 1005 17.54 -10.55 4.84
C SER A 1005 16.10 -10.08 5.03
N GLY A 1006 15.77 -8.94 4.44
CA GLY A 1006 14.49 -8.28 4.62
C GLY A 1006 13.37 -9.01 3.92
N TRP A 1007 12.19 -9.01 4.56
CA TRP A 1007 10.92 -9.48 3.97
C TRP A 1007 10.73 -8.97 2.53
N ALA A 1008 10.23 -9.80 1.63
CA ALA A 1008 10.03 -9.50 0.20
C ALA A 1008 11.30 -9.18 -0.63
N GLU A 1009 12.50 -9.45 -0.12
CA GLU A 1009 13.69 -9.67 -0.97
C GLU A 1009 13.63 -11.10 -1.55
N ARG A 1010 14.17 -11.32 -2.76
CA ARG A 1010 14.30 -12.67 -3.36
C ARG A 1010 15.73 -13.20 -3.41
N LYS A 1011 16.69 -12.28 -3.51
CA LYS A 1011 18.13 -12.50 -3.44
C LYS A 1011 18.69 -11.45 -2.51
N SER A 1012 19.57 -11.84 -1.60
CA SER A 1012 20.31 -10.90 -0.76
C SER A 1012 21.37 -10.16 -1.59
N ILE A 1013 21.97 -9.10 -1.03
CA ILE A 1013 23.10 -8.42 -1.67
C ILE A 1013 24.29 -9.39 -1.88
N GLU A 1014 24.47 -10.37 -0.99
CA GLU A 1014 25.50 -11.40 -1.12
C GLU A 1014 25.17 -12.39 -2.28
N ASP A 1015 23.89 -12.71 -2.50
CA ASP A 1015 23.47 -13.53 -3.66
C ASP A 1015 23.63 -12.80 -4.99
N LEU A 1016 23.38 -11.48 -5.03
CA LEU A 1016 23.63 -10.65 -6.21
C LEU A 1016 25.13 -10.48 -6.51
N TRP A 1017 25.97 -10.47 -5.48
CA TRP A 1017 27.41 -10.64 -5.65
C TRP A 1017 27.75 -12.03 -6.21
N GLY A 1018 27.10 -13.09 -5.73
CA GLY A 1018 27.21 -14.45 -6.27
C GLY A 1018 26.89 -14.53 -7.77
N ASP A 1019 25.77 -13.94 -8.19
CA ASP A 1019 25.34 -13.85 -9.60
C ASP A 1019 26.43 -13.17 -10.47
N VAL A 1020 26.92 -12.00 -10.04
CA VAL A 1020 27.93 -11.21 -10.77
C VAL A 1020 29.26 -11.96 -10.90
N TYR A 1021 29.74 -12.58 -9.82
CA TYR A 1021 30.97 -13.38 -9.87
C TYR A 1021 30.80 -14.68 -10.66
N ALA A 1022 29.60 -15.26 -10.72
CA ALA A 1022 29.34 -16.44 -11.54
C ALA A 1022 29.36 -16.11 -13.05
N GLU A 1023 28.80 -14.98 -13.49
CA GLU A 1023 28.91 -14.57 -14.90
C GLU A 1023 30.34 -14.11 -15.26
N PHE A 1024 31.11 -13.53 -14.34
CA PHE A 1024 32.56 -13.36 -14.55
C PHE A 1024 33.27 -14.71 -14.74
N GLY A 1025 32.98 -15.71 -13.90
CA GLY A 1025 33.56 -17.05 -14.05
C GLY A 1025 33.18 -17.74 -15.36
N LEU A 1026 31.95 -17.57 -15.83
CA LEU A 1026 31.49 -18.09 -17.12
C LEU A 1026 32.13 -17.34 -18.31
N LEU A 1027 32.34 -16.03 -18.20
CA LEU A 1027 33.11 -15.25 -19.18
C LEU A 1027 34.58 -15.67 -19.23
N SER A 1028 35.19 -15.93 -18.07
CA SER A 1028 36.55 -16.45 -17.95
C SER A 1028 36.67 -17.86 -18.56
N ILE A 1029 35.66 -18.72 -18.43
CA ILE A 1029 35.58 -20.00 -19.18
C ILE A 1029 35.54 -19.76 -20.70
N ALA A 1030 34.67 -18.87 -21.19
CA ALA A 1030 34.53 -18.60 -22.63
C ALA A 1030 35.83 -18.05 -23.26
N ARG A 1031 36.58 -17.24 -22.50
CA ARG A 1031 37.93 -16.75 -22.87
C ARG A 1031 39.02 -17.82 -22.80
N ASN A 1032 38.71 -19.06 -22.43
CA ASN A 1032 39.67 -20.15 -22.13
C ASN A 1032 40.67 -19.81 -21.01
N GLU A 1033 40.22 -19.06 -20.00
CA GLU A 1033 40.98 -18.74 -18.78
C GLU A 1033 40.43 -19.48 -17.53
N PRO A 1034 40.60 -20.81 -17.41
CA PRO A 1034 40.02 -21.60 -16.32
C PRO A 1034 40.56 -21.25 -14.92
N TYR A 1035 41.73 -20.59 -14.83
CA TYR A 1035 42.33 -20.19 -13.56
C TYR A 1035 41.74 -18.89 -12.99
N THR A 1036 41.38 -17.91 -13.83
CA THR A 1036 40.60 -16.74 -13.41
C THR A 1036 39.16 -17.18 -13.10
N ALA A 1037 38.57 -18.01 -13.97
CA ALA A 1037 37.24 -18.60 -13.74
C ALA A 1037 37.11 -19.30 -12.39
N ARG A 1038 38.11 -20.10 -11.99
CA ARG A 1038 38.16 -20.73 -10.66
C ARG A 1038 38.11 -19.69 -9.54
N ALA A 1039 38.91 -18.63 -9.62
CA ALA A 1039 38.95 -17.59 -8.60
C ALA A 1039 37.65 -16.78 -8.53
N ASP A 1040 37.01 -16.55 -9.68
CA ASP A 1040 35.69 -15.90 -9.79
C ASP A 1040 34.61 -16.78 -9.12
N PHE A 1041 34.55 -18.08 -9.43
CA PHE A 1041 33.59 -18.99 -8.77
C PHE A 1041 33.88 -19.21 -7.28
N GLU A 1042 35.14 -19.29 -6.86
CA GLU A 1042 35.50 -19.33 -5.43
C GLU A 1042 35.07 -18.03 -4.72
N SER A 1043 35.14 -16.87 -5.40
CA SER A 1043 34.61 -15.59 -4.89
C SER A 1043 33.08 -15.57 -4.82
N ALA A 1044 32.38 -16.17 -5.78
CA ALA A 1044 30.93 -16.32 -5.76
C ALA A 1044 30.47 -17.18 -4.56
N LEU A 1045 31.13 -18.33 -4.31
CA LEU A 1045 30.77 -19.23 -3.20
C LEU A 1045 31.16 -18.72 -1.81
N ILE A 1046 32.11 -17.79 -1.71
CA ILE A 1046 32.37 -17.04 -0.46
C ILE A 1046 31.18 -16.12 -0.11
N ARG A 1047 30.42 -15.66 -1.11
CA ARG A 1047 29.26 -14.75 -0.94
C ARG A 1047 27.94 -15.52 -0.80
N SER A 1048 27.67 -16.45 -1.70
CA SER A 1048 26.48 -17.31 -1.69
C SER A 1048 26.89 -18.79 -1.80
N PRO A 1049 27.01 -19.53 -0.68
CA PRO A 1049 27.57 -20.88 -0.66
C PRO A 1049 26.79 -21.93 -1.46
N ASP A 1050 25.47 -21.73 -1.62
CA ASP A 1050 24.55 -22.63 -2.32
C ASP A 1050 24.38 -22.28 -3.82
N HIS A 1051 25.19 -21.34 -4.35
CA HIS A 1051 24.96 -20.74 -5.69
C HIS A 1051 25.16 -21.74 -6.85
N PRO A 1052 24.12 -22.07 -7.64
CA PRO A 1052 24.12 -23.24 -8.53
C PRO A 1052 25.18 -23.15 -9.63
N SER A 1053 25.18 -22.06 -10.43
CA SER A 1053 26.11 -21.90 -11.56
C SER A 1053 27.58 -21.85 -11.12
N ALA A 1054 27.84 -21.39 -9.88
CA ALA A 1054 29.19 -21.33 -9.33
C ALA A 1054 29.66 -22.68 -8.78
N ILE A 1055 28.77 -23.46 -8.14
CA ILE A 1055 29.06 -24.85 -7.79
C ILE A 1055 29.34 -25.69 -9.04
N ILE A 1056 28.51 -25.57 -10.08
CA ILE A 1056 28.66 -26.34 -11.33
C ILE A 1056 29.97 -25.96 -12.04
N GLY A 1057 30.20 -24.66 -12.28
CA GLY A 1057 31.41 -24.16 -12.93
C GLY A 1057 32.70 -24.52 -12.20
N LEU A 1058 32.75 -24.32 -10.88
CA LEU A 1058 33.90 -24.70 -10.06
C LEU A 1058 34.12 -26.22 -10.07
N SER A 1059 33.06 -27.01 -9.98
CA SER A 1059 33.17 -28.48 -9.93
C SER A 1059 33.67 -29.06 -11.25
N GLY A 1060 33.28 -28.48 -12.40
CA GLY A 1060 33.87 -28.82 -13.70
C GLY A 1060 35.39 -28.63 -13.70
N ILE A 1061 35.86 -27.44 -13.30
CA ILE A 1061 37.29 -27.11 -13.24
C ILE A 1061 38.04 -28.02 -12.24
N LEU A 1062 37.45 -28.33 -11.09
CA LEU A 1062 38.05 -29.25 -10.11
C LEU A 1062 38.17 -30.69 -10.62
N LEU A 1063 37.19 -31.18 -11.39
CA LEU A 1063 37.27 -32.49 -12.04
C LEU A 1063 38.29 -32.49 -13.20
N ASP A 1064 38.45 -31.39 -13.92
CA ASP A 1064 39.50 -31.25 -14.96
C ASP A 1064 40.93 -31.17 -14.37
N ILE A 1065 41.08 -30.66 -13.15
CA ILE A 1065 42.33 -30.73 -12.37
C ILE A 1065 42.61 -32.18 -11.91
N TYR A 1066 41.57 -32.91 -11.45
CA TYR A 1066 41.70 -34.31 -11.06
C TYR A 1066 42.11 -35.20 -12.24
N SER A 1067 41.40 -35.09 -13.36
CA SER A 1067 41.62 -35.87 -14.59
C SER A 1067 42.79 -35.34 -15.44
N GLU A 1068 43.65 -34.49 -14.88
CA GLU A 1068 44.85 -33.89 -15.50
C GLU A 1068 44.66 -33.16 -16.85
N LYS A 1069 43.40 -32.83 -17.22
CA LYS A 1069 43.07 -32.00 -18.38
C LYS A 1069 43.57 -30.57 -18.16
N LEU A 1070 43.44 -30.06 -16.94
CA LEU A 1070 43.98 -28.77 -16.53
C LEU A 1070 45.29 -28.96 -15.74
N ARG A 1071 46.41 -28.68 -16.40
CA ARG A 1071 47.76 -28.75 -15.80
C ARG A 1071 48.16 -27.44 -15.11
N PRO A 1072 48.89 -27.49 -13.98
CA PRO A 1072 49.27 -26.31 -13.21
C PRO A 1072 49.99 -25.28 -14.08
N SER A 1073 49.58 -24.01 -13.96
CA SER A 1073 50.19 -22.90 -14.71
C SER A 1073 51.68 -22.76 -14.35
N PRO A 1074 52.61 -22.85 -15.32
CA PRO A 1074 54.04 -22.73 -15.06
C PRO A 1074 54.38 -21.29 -14.65
N LEU A 1075 54.93 -21.15 -13.44
CA LEU A 1075 55.31 -19.86 -12.89
C LEU A 1075 56.57 -19.31 -13.58
N ILE A 1076 56.34 -18.29 -14.44
CA ILE A 1076 57.30 -17.38 -15.13
C ILE A 1076 57.68 -17.81 -16.56
N PRO A 1077 57.73 -16.87 -17.55
CA PRO A 1077 57.98 -17.21 -18.96
C PRO A 1077 59.41 -17.60 -19.28
N GLN A 1078 59.60 -18.37 -20.35
CA GLN A 1078 60.91 -18.60 -20.96
C GLN A 1078 61.42 -17.32 -21.62
N ALA A 1079 62.48 -16.72 -21.05
CA ALA A 1079 63.21 -15.64 -21.71
C ALA A 1079 64.06 -16.21 -22.85
N VAL A 1080 63.85 -15.71 -24.08
CA VAL A 1080 64.64 -16.11 -25.25
C VAL A 1080 66.09 -15.62 -25.10
N PRO A 1081 67.10 -16.49 -25.21
CA PRO A 1081 68.50 -16.08 -25.14
C PRO A 1081 68.95 -15.45 -26.47
N SER A 1082 69.04 -14.12 -26.49
CA SER A 1082 69.82 -13.37 -27.49
C SER A 1082 71.05 -12.79 -26.82
N ALA A 1083 72.23 -13.11 -27.33
CA ALA A 1083 73.50 -12.71 -26.72
C ALA A 1083 73.86 -11.25 -27.03
N ASN A 1084 74.16 -10.48 -25.99
CA ASN A 1084 75.38 -9.66 -25.84
C ASN A 1084 75.35 -8.88 -24.51
N ASP A 1085 76.49 -8.87 -23.81
CA ASP A 1085 77.15 -7.78 -23.07
C ASP A 1085 76.31 -6.56 -22.60
N GLN A 1086 76.40 -6.07 -21.35
CA GLN A 1086 77.39 -6.30 -20.27
C GLN A 1086 76.80 -5.99 -18.86
N GLU A 1087 77.59 -6.31 -17.82
CA GLU A 1087 77.32 -6.22 -16.36
C GLU A 1087 77.22 -4.78 -15.75
N PRO A 1088 76.94 -4.55 -14.42
CA PRO A 1088 76.45 -5.46 -13.35
C PRO A 1088 75.42 -4.86 -12.31
N MET A 1089 75.11 -5.65 -11.27
CA MET A 1089 74.80 -5.27 -9.85
C MET A 1089 73.37 -4.87 -9.37
N ARG A 1090 72.60 -5.90 -8.97
CA ARG A 1090 72.28 -6.24 -7.56
C ARG A 1090 71.46 -5.25 -6.68
N SER A 1091 70.21 -5.62 -6.35
CA SER A 1091 69.55 -5.23 -5.08
C SER A 1091 68.64 -6.33 -4.49
N LYS A 1092 68.16 -6.16 -3.25
CA LYS A 1092 67.74 -7.22 -2.31
C LYS A 1092 66.22 -7.54 -2.32
N PRO A 1093 65.79 -8.77 -1.96
CA PRO A 1093 64.38 -9.11 -1.81
C PRO A 1093 63.77 -8.64 -0.47
N PRO A 1094 62.46 -8.34 -0.42
CA PRO A 1094 61.72 -8.14 0.83
C PRO A 1094 60.61 -9.17 1.08
N LYS A 1095 60.87 -10.06 2.05
CA LYS A 1095 59.93 -10.56 3.09
C LYS A 1095 58.60 -11.22 2.69
N THR A 1096 58.55 -12.50 3.01
CA THR A 1096 57.38 -13.35 3.32
C THR A 1096 56.24 -12.68 4.12
N ILE A 1097 55.02 -13.15 3.85
CA ILE A 1097 53.79 -12.99 4.65
C ILE A 1097 53.32 -14.42 5.03
N PRO A 1098 52.80 -14.69 6.24
CA PRO A 1098 52.78 -16.04 6.80
C PRO A 1098 51.58 -16.90 6.37
N SER A 1099 51.84 -18.19 6.17
CA SER A 1099 50.84 -19.24 6.02
C SER A 1099 50.46 -19.84 7.38
N ILE A 1100 49.29 -19.47 7.90
CA ILE A 1100 48.62 -20.17 9.01
C ILE A 1100 47.15 -20.42 8.57
N PRO A 1101 46.70 -21.67 8.41
CA PRO A 1101 45.31 -21.96 8.13
C PRO A 1101 44.44 -21.68 9.37
N LEU A 1102 43.28 -21.07 9.18
CA LEU A 1102 42.42 -20.62 10.27
C LEU A 1102 41.44 -21.73 10.70
N GLY A 1103 41.43 -22.06 12.01
CA GLY A 1103 40.23 -22.60 12.65
C GLY A 1103 40.12 -24.13 12.84
N LEU A 1104 41.13 -24.78 13.43
CA LEU A 1104 40.93 -26.04 14.16
C LEU A 1104 41.69 -25.97 15.48
N ALA A 1105 40.96 -26.00 16.61
CA ALA A 1105 41.53 -25.90 17.94
C ALA A 1105 41.18 -27.14 18.77
N HIS A 1106 42.19 -27.81 19.32
CA HIS A 1106 42.14 -28.49 20.62
C HIS A 1106 43.55 -28.67 21.18
N THR A 1107 43.67 -28.87 22.49
CA THR A 1107 44.89 -28.66 23.28
C THR A 1107 45.54 -29.95 23.76
N ALA A 1108 46.87 -30.04 23.64
CA ALA A 1108 47.70 -31.05 24.33
C ALA A 1108 49.08 -30.44 24.72
N PRO A 1109 49.75 -30.92 25.80
CA PRO A 1109 50.92 -30.27 26.39
C PRO A 1109 52.30 -30.77 25.88
N THR A 1110 53.37 -30.24 26.49
CA THR A 1110 54.75 -30.14 25.98
C THR A 1110 55.77 -31.18 26.48
N ALA A 1111 56.89 -31.30 25.74
CA ALA A 1111 58.28 -31.58 26.19
C ALA A 1111 58.74 -33.08 26.33
N PRO A 1112 60.07 -33.39 26.35
CA PRO A 1112 61.16 -32.84 25.50
C PRO A 1112 62.32 -33.81 25.07
N THR A 1113 63.16 -33.34 24.13
CA THR A 1113 64.65 -33.51 24.00
C THR A 1113 65.39 -34.83 23.60
N ALA A 1114 66.09 -34.76 22.45
CA ALA A 1114 67.56 -34.98 22.25
C ALA A 1114 68.15 -36.43 22.12
N PRO A 1115 69.46 -36.64 21.79
CA PRO A 1115 70.14 -36.24 20.51
C PRO A 1115 71.18 -37.27 19.91
N THR A 1116 71.82 -36.88 18.78
CA THR A 1116 73.17 -37.27 18.23
C THR A 1116 73.51 -38.69 17.70
N ALA A 1117 73.60 -38.83 16.35
CA ALA A 1117 74.81 -39.02 15.48
C ALA A 1117 76.12 -39.69 15.99
N PRO A 1118 77.10 -40.10 15.12
CA PRO A 1118 77.13 -40.57 13.70
C PRO A 1118 78.04 -41.86 13.55
N PRO A 1119 78.94 -42.03 12.53
CA PRO A 1119 78.83 -42.19 11.06
C PRO A 1119 78.99 -43.70 10.64
N THR A 1120 79.74 -44.27 9.65
CA THR A 1120 80.70 -43.86 8.58
C THR A 1120 80.95 -45.01 7.55
N THR A 1121 81.22 -44.70 6.25
CA THR A 1121 82.02 -45.47 5.22
C THR A 1121 81.65 -46.94 4.86
N THR A 1122 81.91 -47.52 3.66
CA THR A 1122 82.61 -47.13 2.40
C THR A 1122 82.21 -48.02 1.20
N SER A 1123 82.68 -47.62 0.00
CA SER A 1123 83.10 -48.44 -1.17
C SER A 1123 82.07 -49.19 -2.03
N ASP A 1124 82.11 -48.84 -3.32
CA ASP A 1124 81.49 -49.40 -4.51
C ASP A 1124 82.23 -50.65 -5.02
N GLU A 1125 81.61 -51.46 -5.90
CA GLU A 1125 82.00 -51.62 -7.33
C GLU A 1125 81.12 -52.67 -8.09
N ASP A 1126 81.06 -52.48 -9.41
CA ASP A 1126 80.78 -53.42 -10.52
C ASP A 1126 79.44 -54.20 -10.68
N ASP A 1127 78.53 -53.53 -11.39
CA ASP A 1127 78.15 -53.77 -12.81
C ASP A 1127 77.06 -54.77 -13.30
N GLN A 1128 76.24 -54.18 -14.19
CA GLN A 1128 75.55 -54.70 -15.39
C GLN A 1128 74.20 -55.49 -15.40
N GLU A 1129 73.36 -54.96 -16.32
CA GLU A 1129 72.23 -55.53 -17.09
C GLU A 1129 70.87 -55.93 -16.45
N GLN A 1130 69.93 -54.99 -16.60
CA GLN A 1130 68.56 -55.19 -17.11
C GLN A 1130 67.64 -56.27 -16.48
N THR A 1131 66.76 -55.84 -15.57
CA THR A 1131 65.34 -56.27 -15.67
C THR A 1131 64.38 -55.19 -15.16
N THR A 1132 63.18 -55.10 -15.75
CA THR A 1132 62.15 -54.11 -15.43
C THR A 1132 61.33 -54.49 -14.19
N THR A 1133 61.48 -53.74 -13.08
CA THR A 1133 60.48 -53.68 -12.01
C THR A 1133 60.31 -52.26 -11.48
N ILE A 1134 59.10 -51.70 -11.58
CA ILE A 1134 58.73 -50.41 -10.98
C ILE A 1134 58.23 -50.68 -9.56
N SER A 1135 59.01 -50.29 -8.55
CA SER A 1135 58.55 -50.17 -7.15
C SER A 1135 59.41 -49.10 -6.42
N PRO A 1136 58.95 -48.51 -5.31
CA PRO A 1136 59.01 -47.04 -5.19
C PRO A 1136 59.93 -46.50 -4.08
N THR A 1137 60.57 -45.35 -4.34
CA THR A 1137 61.35 -44.60 -3.34
C THR A 1137 60.98 -43.10 -3.30
N ASP A 1138 60.51 -42.68 -2.14
CA ASP A 1138 60.75 -41.40 -1.47
C ASP A 1138 60.69 -40.07 -2.27
N GLY A 1139 59.50 -39.48 -2.22
CA GLY A 1139 59.28 -38.46 -1.17
C GLY A 1139 59.75 -37.03 -1.44
N HIS A 1140 60.64 -36.79 -2.42
CA HIS A 1140 60.95 -35.41 -2.82
C HIS A 1140 59.93 -34.92 -3.86
N LEU A 1141 58.89 -34.22 -3.38
CA LEU A 1141 58.04 -33.42 -4.26
C LEU A 1141 58.94 -32.45 -5.08
N PRO A 1142 58.71 -32.27 -6.39
CA PRO A 1142 59.43 -31.28 -7.16
C PRO A 1142 59.14 -29.89 -6.59
N GLU A 1143 60.16 -29.03 -6.51
CA GLU A 1143 59.98 -27.63 -6.13
C GLU A 1143 58.87 -27.00 -7.00
N PRO A 1144 57.99 -26.14 -6.45
CA PRO A 1144 56.69 -25.84 -7.08
C PRO A 1144 56.75 -25.15 -8.45
N TYR A 1145 57.91 -24.67 -8.89
CA TYR A 1145 58.14 -24.14 -10.24
C TYR A 1145 58.59 -25.21 -11.28
N LYS A 1146 58.86 -26.45 -10.83
CA LYS A 1146 59.19 -27.64 -11.64
C LYS A 1146 58.03 -28.65 -11.73
N ALA A 1147 56.94 -28.43 -10.99
CA ALA A 1147 55.81 -29.36 -10.90
C ALA A 1147 54.93 -29.33 -12.16
N THR A 1148 55.05 -30.33 -13.02
CA THR A 1148 54.23 -30.48 -14.25
C THR A 1148 52.82 -31.03 -14.01
N HIS A 1149 52.57 -31.62 -12.84
CA HIS A 1149 51.29 -32.20 -12.40
C HIS A 1149 51.05 -31.84 -10.94
N LEU A 1150 49.79 -31.72 -10.50
CA LEU A 1150 49.49 -31.58 -9.06
C LEU A 1150 49.75 -32.91 -8.32
N PRO A 1151 50.19 -32.85 -7.05
CA PRO A 1151 50.23 -34.00 -6.15
C PRO A 1151 48.92 -34.78 -6.14
N LEU A 1152 49.00 -36.11 -6.03
CA LEU A 1152 47.82 -36.98 -6.02
C LEU A 1152 46.83 -36.61 -4.89
N ALA A 1153 47.35 -36.19 -3.73
CA ALA A 1153 46.53 -35.71 -2.61
C ALA A 1153 45.68 -34.48 -2.98
N ASP A 1154 46.26 -33.49 -3.65
CA ASP A 1154 45.54 -32.27 -4.06
C ASP A 1154 44.50 -32.56 -5.14
N ARG A 1155 44.78 -33.52 -6.04
CA ARG A 1155 43.84 -33.98 -7.07
C ARG A 1155 42.67 -34.75 -6.48
N LEU A 1156 42.92 -35.66 -5.53
CA LEU A 1156 41.86 -36.33 -4.78
C LEU A 1156 41.00 -35.31 -4.00
N ALA A 1157 41.64 -34.34 -3.33
CA ALA A 1157 40.94 -33.26 -2.64
C ALA A 1157 40.09 -32.40 -3.60
N ALA A 1158 40.54 -32.16 -4.84
CA ALA A 1158 39.76 -31.47 -5.86
C ALA A 1158 38.50 -32.27 -6.26
N ARG A 1159 38.64 -33.57 -6.56
CA ARG A 1159 37.50 -34.47 -6.84
C ARG A 1159 36.51 -34.53 -5.69
N ASP A 1160 37.00 -34.75 -4.48
CA ASP A 1160 36.16 -34.95 -3.29
C ASP A 1160 35.44 -33.67 -2.89
N ARG A 1161 36.07 -32.49 -3.12
CA ARG A 1161 35.40 -31.18 -3.01
C ARG A 1161 34.32 -31.00 -4.07
N ALA A 1162 34.58 -31.32 -5.33
CA ALA A 1162 33.59 -31.24 -6.41
C ALA A 1162 32.37 -32.13 -6.12
N TYR A 1163 32.61 -33.40 -5.76
CA TYR A 1163 31.56 -34.34 -5.36
C TYR A 1163 30.75 -33.82 -4.16
N THR A 1164 31.41 -33.27 -3.14
CA THR A 1164 30.73 -32.73 -1.94
C THR A 1164 29.82 -31.55 -2.28
N LEU A 1165 30.30 -30.60 -3.10
CA LEU A 1165 29.50 -29.44 -3.53
C LEU A 1165 28.29 -29.87 -4.37
N LEU A 1166 28.49 -30.77 -5.35
CA LEU A 1166 27.43 -31.26 -6.23
C LEU A 1166 26.40 -32.13 -5.48
N SER A 1167 26.83 -33.02 -4.59
CA SER A 1167 25.94 -33.82 -3.74
C SER A 1167 25.20 -32.98 -2.69
N GLY A 1168 25.72 -31.80 -2.34
CA GLY A 1168 25.00 -30.78 -1.57
C GLY A 1168 23.93 -30.10 -2.41
N LEU A 1169 24.33 -29.51 -3.54
CA LEU A 1169 23.46 -28.75 -4.45
C LEU A 1169 22.24 -29.56 -4.90
N THR A 1170 22.41 -30.80 -5.36
CA THR A 1170 21.31 -31.63 -5.86
C THR A 1170 20.26 -31.99 -4.80
N ARG A 1171 20.56 -31.84 -3.50
CA ARG A 1171 19.55 -32.03 -2.42
C ARG A 1171 18.70 -30.77 -2.20
N LEU A 1172 19.23 -29.58 -2.49
CA LEU A 1172 18.53 -28.30 -2.41
C LEU A 1172 17.48 -28.19 -3.52
N GLY A 1173 16.41 -27.43 -3.31
CA GLY A 1173 15.37 -27.23 -4.34
C GLY A 1173 15.87 -26.55 -5.61
N THR A 1174 16.93 -25.75 -5.52
CA THR A 1174 17.61 -25.10 -6.65
C THR A 1174 18.36 -26.10 -7.54
N GLY A 1175 19.12 -27.02 -6.95
CA GLY A 1175 19.88 -28.04 -7.70
C GLY A 1175 19.07 -29.27 -8.08
N TRP A 1176 18.05 -29.65 -7.30
CA TRP A 1176 17.24 -30.84 -7.55
C TRP A 1176 16.54 -30.84 -8.92
N ASN A 1177 16.09 -29.67 -9.38
CA ASN A 1177 15.45 -29.48 -10.69
C ASN A 1177 16.44 -29.03 -11.80
N SER A 1178 17.75 -28.98 -11.53
CA SER A 1178 18.77 -28.57 -12.50
C SER A 1178 19.45 -29.79 -13.13
N SER A 1179 19.13 -30.08 -14.39
CA SER A 1179 19.81 -31.10 -15.20
C SER A 1179 21.32 -30.90 -15.20
N ASP A 1180 21.80 -29.67 -15.42
CA ASP A 1180 23.23 -29.30 -15.39
C ASP A 1180 23.93 -29.74 -14.08
N ALA A 1181 23.27 -29.59 -12.93
CA ALA A 1181 23.79 -30.01 -11.63
C ALA A 1181 23.89 -31.54 -11.50
N TRP A 1182 22.91 -32.28 -12.02
CA TRP A 1182 22.94 -33.74 -12.05
C TRP A 1182 23.93 -34.28 -13.08
N PHE A 1183 24.07 -33.66 -14.25
CA PHE A 1183 25.09 -34.02 -15.24
C PHE A 1183 26.51 -33.88 -14.67
N ALA A 1184 26.79 -32.76 -13.99
CA ALA A 1184 28.06 -32.58 -13.29
C ALA A 1184 28.27 -33.61 -12.16
N LEU A 1185 27.20 -33.98 -11.43
CA LEU A 1185 27.27 -35.03 -10.40
C LEU A 1185 27.48 -36.44 -10.98
N ALA A 1186 26.93 -36.75 -12.16
CA ALA A 1186 27.22 -38.00 -12.86
C ALA A 1186 28.72 -38.12 -13.17
N ARG A 1187 29.32 -37.08 -13.77
CA ARG A 1187 30.77 -37.05 -14.00
C ARG A 1187 31.54 -37.22 -12.69
N ALA A 1188 31.12 -36.58 -11.59
CA ALA A 1188 31.76 -36.76 -10.29
C ALA A 1188 31.67 -38.21 -9.77
N TYR A 1189 30.61 -38.97 -10.09
CA TYR A 1189 30.52 -40.40 -9.78
C TYR A 1189 31.42 -41.27 -10.68
N GLU A 1190 31.53 -40.97 -11.97
CA GLU A 1190 32.45 -41.66 -12.90
C GLU A 1190 33.91 -41.50 -12.46
N GLU A 1191 34.34 -40.26 -12.23
CA GLU A 1191 35.69 -39.89 -11.75
C GLU A 1191 35.96 -40.45 -10.34
N SER A 1192 34.92 -40.85 -9.60
CA SER A 1192 34.97 -41.54 -8.29
C SER A 1192 34.77 -43.06 -8.37
N GLY A 1193 34.80 -43.65 -9.57
CA GLY A 1193 34.74 -45.11 -9.77
C GLY A 1193 33.37 -45.76 -9.48
N GLN A 1194 32.27 -45.01 -9.58
CA GLN A 1194 30.90 -45.47 -9.27
C GLN A 1194 29.98 -45.38 -10.51
N PRO A 1195 30.24 -46.15 -11.58
CA PRO A 1195 29.55 -46.02 -12.87
C PRO A 1195 28.04 -46.34 -12.79
N ASP A 1196 27.61 -47.25 -11.92
CA ASP A 1196 26.19 -47.58 -11.76
C ASP A 1196 25.38 -46.38 -11.25
N LYS A 1197 25.91 -45.63 -10.29
CA LYS A 1197 25.30 -44.38 -9.79
C LYS A 1197 25.38 -43.25 -10.80
N ALA A 1198 26.48 -43.16 -11.56
CA ALA A 1198 26.56 -42.22 -12.67
C ALA A 1198 25.44 -42.47 -13.69
N LYS A 1199 25.22 -43.74 -14.06
CA LYS A 1199 24.13 -44.16 -14.95
C LYS A 1199 22.74 -43.84 -14.39
N GLU A 1200 22.47 -44.10 -13.12
CA GLU A 1200 21.21 -43.70 -12.46
C GLU A 1200 20.98 -42.18 -12.53
N VAL A 1201 22.02 -41.39 -12.24
CA VAL A 1201 21.96 -39.92 -12.28
C VAL A 1201 21.83 -39.38 -13.71
N LEU A 1202 22.46 -40.01 -14.72
CA LEU A 1202 22.31 -39.63 -16.13
C LEU A 1202 20.88 -39.84 -16.62
N TRP A 1203 20.21 -40.93 -16.23
CA TRP A 1203 18.78 -41.11 -16.55
C TRP A 1203 17.92 -40.02 -15.91
N TRP A 1204 18.14 -39.69 -14.63
CA TRP A 1204 17.45 -38.58 -13.97
C TRP A 1204 17.73 -37.22 -14.62
N CYS A 1205 18.95 -37.00 -15.11
CA CYS A 1205 19.33 -35.81 -15.87
C CYS A 1205 18.56 -35.71 -17.21
N VAL A 1206 18.40 -36.82 -17.94
CA VAL A 1206 17.61 -36.85 -19.18
C VAL A 1206 16.15 -36.55 -18.88
N GLU A 1207 15.54 -37.17 -17.86
CA GLU A 1207 14.16 -36.86 -17.47
C GLU A 1207 13.95 -35.39 -17.05
N LEU A 1208 14.99 -34.70 -16.55
CA LEU A 1208 14.94 -33.27 -16.24
C LEU A 1208 15.06 -32.40 -17.50
N GLU A 1209 15.98 -32.73 -18.41
CA GLU A 1209 16.21 -31.96 -19.63
C GLU A 1209 15.02 -32.09 -20.61
N GLU A 1210 14.42 -33.28 -20.74
CA GLU A 1210 13.18 -33.51 -21.51
C GLU A 1210 11.98 -32.69 -21.00
N ALA A 1211 12.06 -32.12 -19.79
CA ALA A 1211 11.03 -31.28 -19.18
C ALA A 1211 11.50 -29.84 -18.89
N ARG A 1212 12.66 -29.43 -19.40
CA ARG A 1212 13.26 -28.12 -19.15
C ARG A 1212 12.68 -27.06 -20.09
N GLY A 1213 12.07 -26.03 -19.53
CA GLY A 1213 11.70 -24.83 -20.29
C GLY A 1213 12.93 -23.98 -20.64
N VAL A 1214 12.81 -23.11 -21.66
CA VAL A 1214 13.88 -22.23 -22.15
C VAL A 1214 14.47 -21.31 -21.06
N ARG A 1215 13.73 -21.07 -19.98
CA ARG A 1215 14.18 -20.40 -18.74
C ARG A 1215 13.60 -21.13 -17.53
N GLU A 1216 14.28 -21.03 -16.38
CA GLU A 1216 13.86 -21.65 -15.12
C GLU A 1216 12.45 -21.24 -14.69
N TRP A 1217 11.69 -22.17 -14.09
CA TRP A 1217 10.34 -21.94 -13.55
C TRP A 1217 10.28 -20.78 -12.53
N GLN A 1218 11.40 -20.46 -11.89
CA GLN A 1218 11.58 -19.35 -10.93
C GLN A 1218 11.46 -17.94 -11.55
N CYS A 1219 11.33 -17.78 -12.87
CA CYS A 1219 10.97 -16.49 -13.46
C CYS A 1219 9.46 -16.18 -13.44
N LEU A 1220 8.60 -17.18 -13.15
CA LEU A 1220 7.15 -17.02 -13.06
C LEU A 1220 6.70 -16.44 -11.72
N GLY A 1221 5.62 -15.65 -11.71
CA GLY A 1221 4.89 -15.27 -10.49
C GLY A 1221 5.78 -14.70 -9.37
N GLY A 1222 6.79 -13.91 -9.74
CA GLY A 1222 7.78 -13.39 -8.80
C GLY A 1222 8.55 -14.49 -8.03
N GLY A 1223 8.82 -15.64 -8.64
CA GLY A 1223 9.52 -16.77 -8.05
C GLY A 1223 8.71 -17.60 -7.04
N GLY A 1224 7.43 -17.30 -6.84
CA GLY A 1224 6.53 -17.98 -5.89
C GLY A 1224 5.62 -19.02 -6.53
N TYR A 1225 4.58 -19.42 -5.79
CA TYR A 1225 3.35 -20.07 -6.31
C TYR A 1225 2.13 -19.14 -6.16
N VAL A 1226 2.35 -17.89 -5.75
CA VAL A 1226 1.33 -16.86 -5.50
C VAL A 1226 1.40 -15.82 -6.61
N LEU A 1227 0.25 -15.43 -7.13
CA LEU A 1227 0.05 -14.26 -8.00
C LEU A 1227 -0.26 -13.03 -7.14
#